data_AF-A0A5C2S2Q9-F1
#
_entry.id   AF-A0A5C2S2Q9-F1
#
_cell.length_a   1.000
_cell.length_b   1.000
_cell.length_c   1.000
_cell.angle_alpha   90.00
_cell.angle_beta   90.00
_cell.angle_gamma   90.00
#
_symmetry.space_group_name_H-M   'P 1'
#
loop_
_entity.id
_entity.type
_entity.pdbx_description
1 polymer ?
#
loop_
_entity_poly.entity_id
_entity_poly.type
_entity_poly.pdbx_seq_one_letter_code
_entity_poly.pdbx_strand_id
1 'polypeptide(L)'
;MHGKSVVIEHKTFMDTFTSTHPLRWRPKDFIADIPTPTTENEMYATLPGVLNKWGLCPGYTFVATPRETDDADPTNQAVDCGMYKIGFSPQAIDETCVALDWSRVELSIECKTGQDPFDANAADNEPTAEKRKRALGRILSIAELVFQYQQRTCHFMILFLGDFARIVRFDRSTIFATAKFNYKTETKKLAEFLWRYSHSSPAQRGHDPTATRVERGDELWRTMMAKKGAKDGANPDYVQKLFDDSLDETWPWWQLEVPIAPPPEKRTTRMRCTRKFLVGKPHFLASGVTGRGTRGYVALPLDNSGRPCERFVYLKDAWRLDHKVVEKEGDILYELNQAKAEFVPTLVCHGDLSGSEQTTDWQSLWKEHHPMADESECPLKRHQHYRLVVQQVGKPLADFGPGSDDLVFAIGCVLQAHAAAYHLGIIHRDISEGNILLWKDTDGEWYGLLNDWELSKRTNVQYRDGEQPDRTGTWQFMSAHVLDDETRRIILPDELESVFHVLLNLAVRFLPTTLRDQDVGQFLHDYFDGCSHHSTGVRCGLAKRGAMESGMISLKSYNGQLDPNKKLRLGFDPSERLLPLPSAAIVGRQATPLPAEAPAEPAASPVLGSTTSTALLQDHPPSVSDNAPAEPPQEKPTSHKRIHPLNDIIDELLKWFQAYYALEDLETDTEKNTNKKNTKDLSKSTRFQRLRSKTVSNSTHASTAADQAGSQPSATTTRPTTKTATSIQELRTLASNLMSHDPFINLVLDSLEQLEWPENDKGKDKKPKGGVVVPKDQVSAISESLTSSKKREIDDVDARKERVRKRRKTNLRVQGQAS
;
A
#
# COMPACT_ATOMS: atom_id res chain seq x y z
N MET A 1 -0.42 12.85 -6.60
CA MET A 1 0.55 13.98 -6.59
C MET A 1 -0.13 15.34 -6.51
N HIS A 2 -1.48 15.41 -6.57
CA HIS A 2 -2.22 16.66 -6.67
C HIS A 2 -1.83 17.67 -5.57
N GLY A 3 -1.39 18.86 -5.95
CA GLY A 3 -1.03 19.96 -5.05
C GLY A 3 0.35 19.84 -4.37
N LYS A 4 1.13 18.81 -4.67
CA LYS A 4 2.44 18.55 -4.03
C LYS A 4 3.64 19.07 -4.85
N SER A 5 3.39 19.93 -5.85
CA SER A 5 4.42 20.54 -6.70
C SER A 5 4.60 22.01 -6.36
N VAL A 6 5.84 22.45 -6.15
CA VAL A 6 6.16 23.84 -5.81
C VAL A 6 7.21 24.38 -6.78
N VAL A 7 6.87 25.46 -7.49
CA VAL A 7 7.80 26.18 -8.36
C VAL A 7 8.37 27.37 -7.60
N ILE A 8 9.70 27.47 -7.49
CA ILE A 8 10.40 28.51 -6.74
C ILE A 8 11.48 29.20 -7.57
N GLU A 9 11.93 30.39 -7.16
CA GLU A 9 13.03 31.06 -7.85
C GLU A 9 14.32 30.23 -7.81
N HIS A 10 15.14 30.34 -8.87
CA HIS A 10 16.42 29.61 -8.96
C HIS A 10 17.32 29.89 -7.75
N LYS A 11 17.45 31.15 -7.32
CA LYS A 11 18.26 31.51 -6.16
C LYS A 11 17.78 30.81 -4.88
N THR A 12 16.49 30.88 -4.58
CA THR A 12 15.89 30.19 -3.43
C THR A 12 16.12 28.68 -3.49
N PHE A 13 15.97 28.07 -4.67
CA PHE A 13 16.26 26.65 -4.86
C PHE A 13 17.72 26.31 -4.53
N MET A 14 18.67 27.11 -5.03
CA MET A 14 20.09 26.90 -4.78
C MET A 14 20.43 27.07 -3.30
N ASP A 15 19.91 28.10 -2.65
CA ASP A 15 20.17 28.39 -1.24
C ASP A 15 19.54 27.32 -0.31
N THR A 16 18.43 26.71 -0.73
CA THR A 16 17.70 25.71 0.07
C THR A 16 18.27 24.30 -0.11
N PHE A 17 18.56 23.88 -1.35
CA PHE A 17 18.78 22.46 -1.68
C PHE A 17 20.21 22.12 -2.08
N THR A 18 21.10 23.10 -2.22
CA THR A 18 22.47 22.85 -2.69
C THR A 18 23.51 23.36 -1.71
N SER A 19 24.69 22.78 -1.75
CA SER A 19 25.81 23.22 -0.92
C SER A 19 26.31 24.62 -1.31
N THR A 20 26.93 25.31 -0.36
CA THR A 20 27.56 26.62 -0.57
C THR A 20 29.00 26.44 -1.07
N HIS A 21 29.17 25.93 -2.28
CA HIS A 21 30.47 25.91 -2.95
C HIS A 21 30.56 27.06 -3.95
N PRO A 22 31.47 28.05 -3.74
CA PRO A 22 31.61 29.14 -4.67
C PRO A 22 32.15 28.61 -6.01
N LEU A 23 31.50 29.01 -7.10
CA LEU A 23 32.02 28.82 -8.45
C LEU A 23 33.39 29.51 -8.54
N ARG A 24 34.46 28.72 -8.66
CA ARG A 24 35.84 29.25 -8.75
C ARG A 24 36.21 29.76 -10.15
N TRP A 25 35.29 29.62 -11.10
CA TRP A 25 35.49 29.97 -12.51
C TRP A 25 34.37 30.91 -12.99
N ARG A 26 34.65 31.72 -14.03
CA ARG A 26 33.65 32.51 -14.76
C ARG A 26 33.22 31.71 -16.00
N PRO A 27 32.11 30.95 -15.95
CA PRO A 27 31.59 30.26 -17.13
C PRO A 27 31.07 31.30 -18.12
N LYS A 28 31.93 31.77 -19.02
CA LYS A 28 31.48 32.47 -20.22
C LYS A 28 31.25 31.42 -21.29
N ASP A 29 29.99 31.33 -21.71
CA ASP A 29 29.55 30.79 -22.99
C ASP A 29 29.75 29.28 -23.22
N PHE A 30 29.86 28.49 -22.14
CA PHE A 30 30.11 27.06 -22.26
C PHE A 30 29.04 26.28 -23.06
N ILE A 31 27.82 26.81 -23.08
CA ILE A 31 26.65 26.22 -23.73
C ILE A 31 25.89 27.23 -24.60
N ALA A 32 26.38 28.48 -24.70
CA ALA A 32 25.68 29.55 -25.40
C ALA A 32 25.60 29.31 -26.92
N ASP A 33 26.64 28.69 -27.48
CA ASP A 33 26.80 28.46 -28.92
C ASP A 33 26.09 27.20 -29.45
N ILE A 34 25.43 26.41 -28.59
CA ILE A 34 24.66 25.25 -29.06
C ILE A 34 23.48 25.77 -29.91
N PRO A 35 23.26 25.29 -31.15
CA PRO A 35 22.09 25.62 -31.94
C PRO A 35 20.79 25.32 -31.18
N THR A 36 19.74 26.12 -31.39
CA THR A 36 18.43 25.82 -30.79
C THR A 36 17.96 24.47 -31.34
N PRO A 37 17.75 23.46 -30.49
CA PRO A 37 17.41 22.12 -30.94
C PRO A 37 15.99 22.09 -31.51
N THR A 38 15.81 21.40 -32.63
CA THR A 38 14.51 21.23 -33.29
C THR A 38 13.81 19.93 -32.90
N THR A 39 14.59 18.94 -32.44
CA THR A 39 14.10 17.63 -31.97
C THR A 39 14.70 17.26 -30.61
N GLU A 40 14.04 16.36 -29.86
CA GLU A 40 14.59 15.82 -28.61
C GLU A 40 15.91 15.07 -28.88
N ASN A 41 16.02 14.40 -30.02
CA ASN A 41 17.19 13.65 -30.45
C ASN A 41 18.45 14.51 -30.60
N GLU A 42 18.31 15.70 -31.19
CA GLU A 42 19.42 16.65 -31.30
C GLU A 42 19.93 17.10 -29.92
N MET A 43 19.03 17.22 -28.94
CA MET A 43 19.38 17.65 -27.58
C MET A 43 20.27 16.62 -26.91
N TYR A 44 19.81 15.37 -26.80
CA TYR A 44 20.56 14.35 -26.09
C TYR A 44 21.79 13.84 -26.85
N ALA A 45 21.86 14.02 -28.17
CA ALA A 45 23.09 13.79 -28.94
C ALA A 45 24.19 14.82 -28.63
N THR A 46 23.83 16.07 -28.35
CA THR A 46 24.79 17.19 -28.24
C THR A 46 25.15 17.52 -26.78
N LEU A 47 24.15 17.55 -25.89
CA LEU A 47 24.30 18.05 -24.52
C LEU A 47 25.36 17.28 -23.70
N PRO A 48 25.40 15.94 -23.67
CA PRO A 48 26.40 15.22 -22.88
C PRO A 48 27.84 15.55 -23.28
N GLY A 49 28.12 15.64 -24.59
CA GLY A 49 29.44 16.00 -25.11
C GLY A 49 29.89 17.39 -24.67
N VAL A 50 28.98 18.37 -24.72
CA VAL A 50 29.26 19.73 -24.24
C VAL A 50 29.49 19.75 -22.74
N LEU A 51 28.63 19.11 -21.95
CA LEU A 51 28.77 19.07 -20.49
C LEU A 51 30.09 18.41 -20.05
N ASN A 52 30.51 17.34 -20.71
CA ASN A 52 31.76 16.64 -20.43
C ASN A 52 33.00 17.48 -20.81
N LYS A 53 32.98 18.16 -21.96
CA LYS A 53 34.12 18.95 -22.47
C LYS A 53 34.57 20.04 -21.49
N TRP A 54 33.63 20.66 -20.79
CA TRP A 54 33.90 21.79 -19.91
C TRP A 54 34.32 21.38 -18.48
N GLY A 55 34.25 20.10 -18.13
CA GLY A 55 34.73 19.60 -16.84
C GLY A 55 34.01 20.19 -15.62
N LEU A 56 32.74 20.59 -15.77
CA LEU A 56 31.95 21.24 -14.69
C LEU A 56 31.70 20.31 -13.50
N CYS A 57 31.70 19.00 -13.73
CA CYS A 57 31.40 17.97 -12.74
C CYS A 57 32.61 17.04 -12.55
N PRO A 58 33.68 17.46 -11.83
CA PRO A 58 34.83 16.59 -11.60
C PRO A 58 34.42 15.27 -10.95
N GLY A 59 34.95 14.15 -11.46
CA GLY A 59 34.61 12.81 -10.98
C GLY A 59 33.36 12.18 -11.62
N TYR A 60 32.67 12.91 -12.51
CA TYR A 60 31.46 12.45 -13.18
C TYR A 60 31.55 12.59 -14.71
N THR A 61 30.72 11.83 -15.42
CA THR A 61 30.54 11.90 -16.86
C THR A 61 29.05 11.86 -17.21
N PHE A 62 28.66 12.58 -18.26
CA PHE A 62 27.32 12.57 -18.83
C PHE A 62 27.28 11.62 -20.03
N VAL A 63 26.22 10.82 -20.11
CA VAL A 63 26.02 9.83 -21.17
C VAL A 63 24.61 9.97 -21.72
N ALA A 64 24.48 9.95 -23.05
CA ALA A 64 23.19 9.82 -23.71
C ALA A 64 22.71 8.37 -23.58
N THR A 65 21.45 8.18 -23.22
CA THR A 65 20.82 6.85 -23.15
C THR A 65 19.51 6.83 -23.92
N PRO A 66 19.53 7.11 -25.23
CA PRO A 66 18.31 6.99 -26.03
C PRO A 66 17.90 5.52 -26.07
N ARG A 67 16.60 5.21 -26.13
CA ARG A 67 16.16 3.91 -26.63
C ARG A 67 15.15 4.16 -27.73
N GLU A 68 15.26 3.43 -28.83
CA GLU A 68 14.18 3.35 -29.80
C GLU A 68 12.96 2.75 -29.09
N THR A 69 11.85 3.47 -29.12
CA THR A 69 10.59 3.02 -28.56
C THR A 69 10.15 1.77 -29.31
N ASP A 70 10.05 0.64 -28.63
CA ASP A 70 9.35 -0.52 -29.16
C ASP A 70 7.85 -0.28 -28.95
N ASP A 71 7.06 -0.25 -30.03
CA ASP A 71 5.61 0.01 -29.99
C ASP A 71 4.84 -1.03 -29.14
N ALA A 72 5.51 -2.13 -28.75
CA ALA A 72 5.00 -3.18 -27.89
C ALA A 72 5.27 -2.98 -26.38
N ASP A 73 6.08 -2.00 -25.96
CA ASP A 73 6.35 -1.73 -24.53
C ASP A 73 5.42 -0.63 -23.98
N PRO A 74 4.39 -0.98 -23.18
CA PRO A 74 3.44 -0.01 -22.63
C PRO A 74 4.05 0.95 -21.60
N THR A 75 5.30 0.76 -21.16
CA THR A 75 5.93 1.57 -20.11
C THR A 75 6.63 2.82 -20.64
N ASN A 76 7.19 2.77 -21.86
CA ASN A 76 7.89 3.88 -22.51
C ASN A 76 8.93 4.60 -21.61
N GLN A 77 9.60 3.84 -20.72
CA GLN A 77 10.47 4.35 -19.67
C GLN A 77 11.92 4.53 -20.18
N ALA A 78 12.24 5.73 -20.68
CA ALA A 78 13.61 6.13 -21.00
C ALA A 78 13.93 7.52 -20.44
N VAL A 79 15.13 7.68 -19.89
CA VAL A 79 15.74 8.98 -19.58
C VAL A 79 16.66 9.32 -20.74
N ASP A 80 16.57 10.54 -21.25
CA ASP A 80 17.32 10.91 -22.45
C ASP A 80 18.84 10.98 -22.18
N CYS A 81 19.25 11.46 -20.99
CA CYS A 81 20.66 11.39 -20.54
C CYS A 81 20.79 11.13 -19.02
N GLY A 82 21.93 10.58 -18.61
CA GLY A 82 22.28 10.42 -17.19
C GLY A 82 23.69 10.92 -16.87
N MET A 83 23.88 11.46 -15.66
CA MET A 83 25.21 11.68 -15.08
C MET A 83 25.60 10.47 -14.23
N TYR A 84 26.82 9.98 -14.41
CA TYR A 84 27.38 8.83 -13.70
C TYR A 84 28.74 9.18 -13.11
N LYS A 85 29.12 8.49 -12.03
CA LYS A 85 30.50 8.53 -11.55
C LYS A 85 31.43 7.92 -12.60
N ILE A 86 32.60 8.52 -12.81
CA ILE A 86 33.60 7.99 -13.76
C ILE A 86 33.94 6.54 -13.40
N GLY A 87 33.96 5.66 -14.43
CA GLY A 87 34.17 4.22 -14.28
C GLY A 87 32.89 3.40 -14.08
N PHE A 88 31.75 4.05 -13.86
CA PHE A 88 30.44 3.40 -13.65
C PHE A 88 29.39 3.78 -14.70
N SER A 89 29.77 4.54 -15.73
CA SER A 89 28.89 4.81 -16.85
C SER A 89 28.60 3.52 -17.62
N PRO A 90 27.35 3.30 -18.06
CA PRO A 90 27.04 2.14 -18.87
C PRO A 90 27.80 2.19 -20.21
N GLN A 91 28.24 1.03 -20.70
CA GLN A 91 28.99 0.87 -21.95
C GLN A 91 28.04 0.40 -23.06
N ALA A 92 28.27 0.84 -24.30
CA ALA A 92 27.54 0.34 -25.45
C ALA A 92 27.87 -1.14 -25.66
N ILE A 93 26.84 -1.98 -25.76
CA ILE A 93 27.02 -3.44 -25.87
C ILE A 93 27.18 -3.86 -27.34
N ASP A 94 26.70 -3.05 -28.29
CA ASP A 94 26.98 -3.09 -29.75
C ASP A 94 26.58 -1.71 -30.33
N GLU A 95 26.56 -1.48 -31.65
CA GLU A 95 26.15 -0.20 -32.31
C GLU A 95 24.71 0.29 -32.00
N THR A 96 24.06 -0.28 -30.98
CA THR A 96 22.76 0.08 -30.42
C THR A 96 22.90 0.78 -29.08
N CYS A 97 21.91 1.62 -28.75
CA CYS A 97 21.99 2.57 -27.66
C CYS A 97 22.22 1.95 -26.27
N VAL A 98 22.90 2.71 -25.40
CA VAL A 98 23.24 2.31 -24.04
C VAL A 98 22.00 2.33 -23.14
N ALA A 99 21.64 1.18 -22.56
CA ALA A 99 20.58 1.12 -21.56
C ALA A 99 20.98 1.86 -20.27
N LEU A 100 20.05 2.64 -19.69
CA LEU A 100 20.29 3.40 -18.46
C LEU A 100 20.47 2.46 -17.25
N ASP A 101 21.55 2.64 -16.48
CA ASP A 101 21.74 1.93 -15.20
C ASP A 101 21.08 2.72 -14.06
N TRP A 102 19.82 2.37 -13.78
CA TRP A 102 19.03 2.93 -12.68
C TRP A 102 19.70 2.79 -11.32
N SER A 103 20.58 1.80 -11.14
CA SER A 103 21.25 1.54 -9.88
C SER A 103 22.45 2.45 -9.61
N ARG A 104 22.88 3.24 -10.62
CA ARG A 104 24.09 4.09 -10.54
C ARG A 104 23.93 5.51 -11.07
N VAL A 105 22.80 5.86 -11.70
CA VAL A 105 22.56 7.22 -12.17
C VAL A 105 22.54 8.21 -11.00
N GLU A 106 23.40 9.23 -11.07
CA GLU A 106 23.54 10.25 -10.03
C GLU A 106 22.57 11.41 -10.25
N LEU A 107 22.40 11.87 -11.50
CA LEU A 107 21.53 12.97 -11.90
C LEU A 107 20.85 12.59 -13.23
N SER A 108 19.52 12.64 -13.26
CA SER A 108 18.75 12.33 -14.47
C SER A 108 18.55 13.59 -15.33
N ILE A 109 18.52 13.44 -16.64
CA ILE A 109 18.28 14.53 -17.60
C ILE A 109 17.18 14.11 -18.57
N GLU A 110 16.13 14.92 -18.65
CA GLU A 110 15.04 14.74 -19.61
C GLU A 110 15.04 15.93 -20.58
N CYS A 111 14.93 15.64 -21.87
CA CYS A 111 14.92 16.59 -22.96
C CYS A 111 13.52 16.66 -23.58
N LYS A 112 12.99 17.88 -23.71
CA LYS A 112 11.75 18.17 -24.43
C LYS A 112 11.94 19.42 -25.27
N THR A 113 11.29 19.48 -26.43
CA THR A 113 11.32 20.69 -27.28
C THR A 113 10.35 21.77 -26.81
N GLY A 114 9.35 21.45 -25.96
CA GLY A 114 8.45 22.47 -25.42
C GLY A 114 7.37 22.05 -24.41
N GLN A 115 7.22 20.76 -24.09
CA GLN A 115 6.21 20.31 -23.13
C GLN A 115 6.72 20.43 -21.68
N ASP A 116 6.56 21.61 -21.08
CA ASP A 116 6.94 21.87 -19.68
C ASP A 116 5.97 21.15 -18.71
N PRO A 117 6.45 20.25 -17.82
CA PRO A 117 5.60 19.50 -16.91
C PRO A 117 4.98 20.36 -15.79
N PHE A 118 5.46 21.59 -15.56
CA PHE A 118 4.97 22.47 -14.50
C PHE A 118 4.31 23.72 -15.06
N ASP A 119 3.13 24.08 -14.53
CA ASP A 119 2.38 25.25 -14.97
C ASP A 119 2.40 26.38 -13.94
N ALA A 120 3.37 27.29 -14.06
CA ALA A 120 3.54 28.40 -13.10
C ALA A 120 2.34 29.37 -13.04
N ASN A 121 1.39 29.29 -13.99
CA ASN A 121 0.17 30.09 -13.99
C ASN A 121 -1.01 29.39 -13.29
N ALA A 122 -0.89 28.10 -12.96
CA ALA A 122 -1.89 27.34 -12.22
C ALA A 122 -1.66 27.49 -10.70
N ALA A 123 -2.74 27.54 -9.93
CA ALA A 123 -2.68 27.78 -8.48
C ALA A 123 -1.92 26.68 -7.69
N ASP A 124 -1.84 25.48 -8.24
CA ASP A 124 -1.16 24.29 -7.69
C ASP A 124 0.11 23.92 -8.48
N ASN A 125 0.50 24.76 -9.45
CA ASN A 125 1.56 24.52 -10.43
C ASN A 125 1.39 23.26 -11.30
N GLU A 126 0.20 22.66 -11.31
CA GLU A 126 -0.04 21.41 -12.02
C GLU A 126 -0.52 21.61 -13.46
N PRO A 127 -0.09 20.73 -14.38
CA PRO A 127 -0.49 20.83 -15.76
C PRO A 127 -1.95 20.44 -15.96
N THR A 128 -2.75 21.35 -16.52
CA THR A 128 -4.12 21.04 -16.97
C THR A 128 -4.16 20.37 -18.34
N ALA A 129 -3.20 20.70 -19.22
CA ALA A 129 -3.11 20.17 -20.58
C ALA A 129 -2.55 18.74 -20.62
N GLU A 130 -3.19 17.84 -21.38
CA GLU A 130 -2.85 16.41 -21.44
C GLU A 130 -1.41 16.12 -21.84
N LYS A 131 -0.82 16.89 -22.76
CA LYS A 131 0.58 16.71 -23.15
C LYS A 131 1.55 17.03 -22.00
N ARG A 132 1.22 18.02 -21.16
CA ARG A 132 2.02 18.40 -19.98
C ARG A 132 1.81 17.41 -18.83
N LYS A 133 0.60 16.86 -18.66
CA LYS A 133 0.34 15.74 -17.74
C LYS A 133 1.17 14.51 -18.08
N ARG A 134 1.27 14.17 -19.37
CA ARG A 134 2.15 13.10 -19.86
C ARG A 134 3.63 13.38 -19.56
N ALA A 135 4.10 14.60 -19.76
CA ALA A 135 5.46 15.00 -19.39
C ALA A 135 5.72 14.87 -17.87
N LEU A 136 4.76 15.30 -17.04
CA LEU A 136 4.84 15.12 -15.59
C LEU A 136 4.86 13.64 -15.18
N GLY A 137 4.01 12.81 -15.81
CA GLY A 137 4.00 11.36 -15.63
C GLY A 137 5.36 10.72 -15.95
N ARG A 138 6.01 11.16 -17.03
CA ARG A 138 7.33 10.64 -17.43
C ARG A 138 8.42 10.96 -16.40
N ILE A 139 8.53 12.22 -15.95
CA ILE A 139 9.55 12.59 -14.94
C ILE A 139 9.30 11.90 -13.59
N LEU A 140 8.04 11.63 -13.25
CA LEU A 140 7.67 10.86 -12.05
C LEU A 140 8.11 9.40 -12.17
N SER A 141 7.87 8.75 -13.31
CA SER A 141 8.33 7.36 -13.55
C SER A 141 9.85 7.23 -13.45
N ILE A 142 10.59 8.21 -13.98
CA ILE A 142 12.06 8.25 -13.88
C ILE A 142 12.50 8.35 -12.41
N ALA A 143 11.92 9.29 -11.65
CA ALA A 143 12.24 9.45 -10.24
C ALA A 143 11.85 8.21 -9.42
N GLU A 144 10.73 7.58 -9.74
CA GLU A 144 10.28 6.34 -9.12
C GLU A 144 11.29 5.22 -9.34
N LEU A 145 11.77 4.98 -10.57
CA LEU A 145 12.78 3.95 -10.85
C LEU A 145 14.09 4.19 -10.08
N VAL A 146 14.56 5.45 -10.00
CA VAL A 146 15.72 5.77 -9.15
C VAL A 146 15.44 5.43 -7.69
N PHE A 147 14.26 5.78 -7.17
CA PHE A 147 13.80 5.40 -5.84
C PHE A 147 13.44 3.93 -5.67
N GLN A 148 13.46 3.09 -6.71
CA GLN A 148 13.30 1.64 -6.58
C GLN A 148 14.68 0.97 -6.49
N TYR A 149 15.61 1.36 -7.36
CA TYR A 149 16.93 0.75 -7.47
C TYR A 149 17.97 1.34 -6.50
N GLN A 150 17.78 2.55 -5.99
CA GLN A 150 18.75 3.21 -5.09
C GLN A 150 18.14 3.54 -3.72
N GLN A 151 18.97 3.56 -2.69
CA GLN A 151 18.61 4.04 -1.35
C GLN A 151 18.77 5.56 -1.30
N ARG A 152 17.67 6.29 -1.58
CA ARG A 152 17.68 7.74 -1.76
C ARG A 152 16.70 8.44 -0.80
N THR A 153 17.13 9.57 -0.26
CA THR A 153 16.30 10.52 0.51
C THR A 153 15.68 11.59 -0.38
N CYS A 154 16.38 11.98 -1.44
CA CYS A 154 15.86 12.80 -2.52
C CYS A 154 16.58 12.49 -3.84
N HIS A 155 16.03 12.96 -4.96
CA HIS A 155 16.66 12.84 -6.28
C HIS A 155 16.58 14.15 -7.03
N PHE A 156 17.62 14.47 -7.80
CA PHE A 156 17.65 15.66 -8.65
C PHE A 156 17.55 15.28 -10.12
N MET A 157 16.92 16.16 -10.90
CA MET A 157 16.78 16.03 -12.34
C MET A 157 16.93 17.39 -13.02
N ILE A 158 17.50 17.41 -14.21
CA ILE A 158 17.48 18.57 -15.09
C ILE A 158 16.50 18.31 -16.23
N LEU A 159 15.59 19.26 -16.46
CA LEU A 159 14.73 19.27 -17.62
C LEU A 159 15.27 20.29 -18.61
N PHE A 160 15.70 19.87 -19.80
CA PHE A 160 15.95 20.78 -20.91
C PHE A 160 14.68 20.91 -21.75
N LEU A 161 14.27 22.14 -22.02
CA LEU A 161 13.00 22.55 -22.64
C LEU A 161 13.29 23.50 -23.81
N GLY A 162 13.72 22.97 -24.96
CA GLY A 162 14.25 23.79 -26.05
C GLY A 162 15.49 24.57 -25.58
N ASP A 163 15.44 25.91 -25.61
CA ASP A 163 16.51 26.79 -25.09
C ASP A 163 16.42 27.07 -23.56
N PHE A 164 15.44 26.46 -22.88
CA PHE A 164 15.19 26.67 -21.46
C PHE A 164 15.54 25.45 -20.62
N ALA A 165 15.72 25.63 -19.32
CA ALA A 165 15.92 24.55 -18.39
C ALA A 165 15.11 24.74 -17.09
N ARG A 166 14.86 23.63 -16.40
CA ARG A 166 14.46 23.58 -15.00
C ARG A 166 15.36 22.60 -14.25
N ILE A 167 15.61 22.90 -12.98
CA ILE A 167 16.17 21.94 -12.04
C ILE A 167 15.03 21.47 -11.15
N VAL A 168 14.91 20.17 -10.96
CA VAL A 168 13.84 19.52 -10.22
C VAL A 168 14.44 18.69 -9.09
N ARG A 169 13.88 18.78 -7.89
CA ARG A 169 14.19 17.93 -6.74
C ARG A 169 12.93 17.18 -6.32
N PHE A 170 13.04 15.86 -6.26
CA PHE A 170 12.01 14.96 -5.76
C PHE A 170 12.36 14.51 -4.35
N ASP A 171 11.40 14.54 -3.43
CA ASP A 171 11.49 13.83 -2.16
C ASP A 171 10.18 13.08 -1.85
N ARG A 172 10.10 12.49 -0.65
CA ARG A 172 8.95 11.68 -0.24
C ARG A 172 7.70 12.47 0.11
N SER A 173 7.74 13.80 0.16
CA SER A 173 6.58 14.65 0.41
C SER A 173 6.20 15.56 -0.76
N THR A 174 7.16 15.95 -1.60
CA THR A 174 7.02 17.11 -2.49
C THR A 174 7.94 17.02 -3.71
N ILE A 175 7.57 17.74 -4.77
CA ILE A 175 8.46 18.07 -5.89
C ILE A 175 8.73 19.57 -5.88
N PHE A 176 10.00 19.95 -5.88
CA PHE A 176 10.43 21.32 -6.09
C PHE A 176 10.99 21.48 -7.49
N ALA A 177 10.55 22.50 -8.21
CA ALA A 177 11.13 22.87 -9.50
C ALA A 177 11.56 24.34 -9.48
N THR A 178 12.67 24.66 -10.14
CA THR A 178 13.02 26.06 -10.37
C THR A 178 12.05 26.70 -11.34
N ALA A 179 11.84 28.01 -11.24
CA ALA A 179 11.34 28.82 -12.34
C ALA A 179 12.17 28.52 -13.60
N LYS A 180 11.49 28.49 -14.75
CA LYS A 180 12.12 28.21 -16.04
C LYS A 180 13.10 29.33 -16.37
N PHE A 181 14.34 28.98 -16.74
CA PHE A 181 15.40 29.94 -17.11
C PHE A 181 16.00 29.56 -18.45
N ASN A 182 16.55 30.53 -19.19
CA ASN A 182 17.19 30.24 -20.48
C ASN A 182 18.64 29.82 -20.23
N TYR A 183 19.01 28.57 -20.50
CA TYR A 183 20.35 28.08 -20.14
C TYR A 183 21.45 28.59 -21.07
N LYS A 184 21.10 29.19 -22.22
CA LYS A 184 22.05 29.75 -23.19
C LYS A 184 22.40 31.21 -22.88
N THR A 185 21.44 31.99 -22.39
CA THR A 185 21.69 33.39 -21.97
C THR A 185 22.01 33.50 -20.48
N GLU A 186 21.48 32.61 -19.64
CA GLU A 186 21.70 32.56 -18.19
C GLU A 186 22.60 31.37 -17.80
N THR A 187 23.66 31.11 -18.59
CA THR A 187 24.57 29.95 -18.45
C THR A 187 25.06 29.69 -17.03
N LYS A 188 25.27 30.76 -16.24
CA LYS A 188 25.70 30.69 -14.84
C LYS A 188 24.75 29.87 -13.97
N LYS A 189 23.44 29.93 -14.18
CA LYS A 189 22.44 29.22 -13.37
C LYS A 189 22.62 27.70 -13.45
N LEU A 190 22.85 27.19 -14.66
CA LEU A 190 23.10 25.76 -14.90
C LEU A 190 24.49 25.34 -14.42
N ALA A 191 25.52 26.14 -14.73
CA ALA A 191 26.89 25.86 -14.30
C ALA A 191 27.03 25.82 -12.78
N GLU A 192 26.37 26.73 -12.07
CA GLU A 192 26.37 26.79 -10.61
C GLU A 192 25.74 25.55 -9.97
N PHE A 193 24.61 25.11 -10.50
CA PHE A 193 23.96 23.89 -10.03
C PHE A 193 24.85 22.67 -10.22
N LEU A 194 25.34 22.45 -11.44
CA LEU A 194 26.20 21.31 -11.76
C LEU A 194 27.47 21.29 -10.91
N TRP A 195 28.12 22.45 -10.74
CA TRP A 195 29.29 22.61 -9.90
C TRP A 195 29.01 22.27 -8.43
N ARG A 196 27.97 22.87 -7.83
CA ARG A 196 27.61 22.61 -6.44
C ARG A 196 27.19 21.15 -6.25
N TYR A 197 26.44 20.58 -7.19
CA TYR A 197 26.00 19.18 -7.14
C TYR A 197 27.18 18.21 -7.11
N SER A 198 28.13 18.36 -8.04
CA SER A 198 29.29 17.46 -8.14
C SER A 198 30.22 17.54 -6.93
N HIS A 199 30.28 18.69 -6.26
CA HIS A 199 31.11 18.91 -5.06
C HIS A 199 30.40 18.60 -3.74
N SER A 200 29.07 18.38 -3.78
CA SER A 200 28.30 18.05 -2.58
C SER A 200 28.69 16.67 -2.02
N SER A 201 28.36 16.40 -0.76
CA SER A 201 28.49 15.03 -0.22
C SER A 201 27.46 14.09 -0.88
N PRO A 202 27.65 12.75 -0.82
CA PRO A 202 26.62 11.80 -1.26
C PRO A 202 25.26 12.04 -0.59
N ALA A 203 25.25 12.35 0.71
CA ALA A 203 24.03 12.64 1.46
C ALA A 203 23.30 13.89 0.93
N GLN A 204 24.03 14.97 0.64
CA GLN A 204 23.48 16.19 0.04
C GLN A 204 22.97 15.96 -1.40
N ARG A 205 23.57 15.03 -2.14
CA ARG A 205 23.04 14.56 -3.44
C ARG A 205 21.82 13.65 -3.30
N GLY A 206 21.42 13.31 -2.07
CA GLY A 206 20.23 12.53 -1.76
C GLY A 206 20.47 11.03 -1.55
N HIS A 207 21.71 10.56 -1.42
CA HIS A 207 21.98 9.17 -1.01
C HIS A 207 21.75 8.97 0.48
N ASP A 208 21.12 7.87 0.88
CA ASP A 208 20.95 7.53 2.28
C ASP A 208 22.31 7.16 2.92
N PRO A 209 22.83 7.94 3.90
CA PRO A 209 24.12 7.66 4.52
C PRO A 209 24.15 6.39 5.38
N THR A 210 22.99 5.79 5.67
CA THR A 210 22.85 4.56 6.46
C THR A 210 22.68 3.31 5.60
N ALA A 211 22.84 3.45 4.28
CA ALA A 211 22.80 2.36 3.33
C ALA A 211 24.12 2.28 2.56
N THR A 212 24.76 1.12 2.59
CA THR A 212 26.00 0.86 1.86
C THR A 212 25.74 -0.15 0.76
N ARG A 213 26.17 0.16 -0.47
CA ARG A 213 26.04 -0.77 -1.60
C ARG A 213 26.92 -2.00 -1.38
N VAL A 214 26.38 -3.19 -1.62
CA VAL A 214 27.14 -4.44 -1.63
C VAL A 214 27.55 -4.69 -3.08
N GLU A 215 28.84 -4.53 -3.39
CA GLU A 215 29.35 -4.71 -4.75
C GLU A 215 29.61 -6.18 -5.06
N ARG A 216 29.45 -6.55 -6.34
CA ARG A 216 29.63 -7.93 -6.80
C ARG A 216 31.07 -8.37 -6.54
N GLY A 217 31.21 -9.51 -5.87
CA GLY A 217 32.52 -10.06 -5.53
C GLY A 217 33.16 -9.44 -4.29
N ASP A 218 32.49 -8.59 -3.53
CA ASP A 218 32.95 -8.20 -2.19
C ASP A 218 32.71 -9.30 -1.15
N GLU A 219 33.31 -9.18 0.03
CA GLU A 219 33.14 -10.12 1.14
C GLU A 219 31.67 -10.30 1.54
N LEU A 220 30.92 -9.19 1.65
CA LEU A 220 29.49 -9.22 1.98
C LEU A 220 28.66 -9.90 0.88
N TRP A 221 29.03 -9.69 -0.40
CA TRP A 221 28.37 -10.37 -1.52
C TRP A 221 28.60 -11.88 -1.45
N ARG A 222 29.86 -12.31 -1.23
CA ARG A 222 30.19 -13.74 -1.05
C ARG A 222 29.45 -14.34 0.14
N THR A 223 29.30 -13.57 1.21
CA THR A 223 28.56 -13.97 2.41
C THR A 223 27.09 -14.25 2.10
N MET A 224 26.42 -13.36 1.36
CA MET A 224 25.02 -13.59 0.95
C MET A 224 24.90 -14.81 0.02
N MET A 225 25.81 -14.94 -0.95
CA MET A 225 25.82 -16.07 -1.87
C MET A 225 26.10 -17.41 -1.18
N ALA A 226 26.95 -17.43 -0.14
CA ALA A 226 27.21 -18.63 0.64
C ALA A 226 25.99 -19.11 1.45
N LYS A 227 25.03 -18.21 1.72
CA LYS A 227 23.75 -18.55 2.36
C LYS A 227 22.68 -19.03 1.37
N LYS A 228 22.92 -18.94 0.07
CA LYS A 228 21.98 -19.37 -0.96
C LYS A 228 21.81 -20.90 -0.94
N GLY A 229 20.58 -21.39 -0.84
CA GLY A 229 20.28 -22.82 -0.81
C GLY A 229 20.85 -23.57 0.40
N ALA A 230 21.20 -22.86 1.48
CA ALA A 230 21.66 -23.49 2.71
C ALA A 230 20.55 -24.38 3.31
N LYS A 231 20.92 -25.60 3.73
CA LYS A 231 20.01 -26.57 4.37
C LYS A 231 20.44 -26.87 5.80
N ASP A 232 20.85 -25.83 6.52
CA ASP A 232 21.28 -25.93 7.92
C ASP A 232 20.10 -26.09 8.89
N GLY A 233 18.86 -26.04 8.39
CA GLY A 233 17.64 -26.16 9.19
C GLY A 233 17.35 -24.91 10.04
N ALA A 234 18.12 -23.83 9.88
CA ALA A 234 17.93 -22.61 10.65
C ALA A 234 16.66 -21.86 10.25
N ASN A 235 16.25 -21.98 8.98
CA ASN A 235 15.12 -21.27 8.38
C ASN A 235 14.13 -22.26 7.77
N PRO A 236 12.81 -21.99 7.83
CA PRO A 236 11.83 -22.74 7.05
C PRO A 236 12.11 -22.66 5.54
N ASP A 237 11.82 -23.73 4.80
CA ASP A 237 12.11 -23.83 3.36
C ASP A 237 11.58 -22.65 2.54
N TYR A 238 10.37 -22.15 2.85
CA TYR A 238 9.81 -21.00 2.12
C TYR A 238 10.57 -19.70 2.39
N VAL A 239 11.10 -19.49 3.61
CA VAL A 239 11.90 -18.32 3.96
C VAL A 239 13.25 -18.39 3.25
N GLN A 240 13.88 -19.57 3.22
CA GLN A 240 15.11 -19.79 2.46
C GLN A 240 14.89 -19.50 0.97
N LYS A 241 13.78 -19.99 0.39
CA LYS A 241 13.42 -19.70 -1.00
C LYS A 241 13.23 -18.20 -1.24
N LEU A 242 12.54 -17.48 -0.34
CA LEU A 242 12.37 -16.03 -0.48
C LEU A 242 13.70 -15.27 -0.43
N PHE A 243 14.64 -15.71 0.41
CA PHE A 243 15.99 -15.15 0.43
C PHE A 243 16.73 -15.46 -0.88
N ASP A 244 16.71 -16.72 -1.34
CA ASP A 244 17.35 -17.15 -2.58
C ASP A 244 16.82 -16.38 -3.81
N ASP A 245 15.50 -16.17 -3.88
CA ASP A 245 14.80 -15.40 -4.91
C ASP A 245 15.19 -13.91 -4.84
N SER A 246 15.55 -13.39 -3.66
CA SER A 246 16.03 -12.02 -3.48
C SER A 246 17.44 -11.79 -4.03
N LEU A 247 18.24 -12.86 -4.20
CA LEU A 247 19.60 -12.80 -4.73
C LEU A 247 19.61 -12.73 -6.27
N ASP A 248 18.80 -11.82 -6.81
CA ASP A 248 18.78 -11.43 -8.22
C ASP A 248 20.01 -10.57 -8.51
N GLU A 249 20.96 -11.11 -9.29
CA GLU A 249 22.21 -10.41 -9.64
C GLU A 249 22.00 -9.20 -10.57
N THR A 250 20.82 -9.08 -11.19
CA THR A 250 20.46 -7.87 -11.96
C THR A 250 19.99 -6.73 -11.05
N TRP A 251 19.78 -7.01 -9.77
CA TRP A 251 19.31 -6.07 -8.77
C TRP A 251 20.43 -5.62 -7.82
N PRO A 252 20.45 -4.35 -7.39
CA PRO A 252 21.42 -3.84 -6.41
C PRO A 252 21.18 -4.36 -4.99
N TRP A 253 22.21 -4.90 -4.35
CA TRP A 253 22.15 -5.37 -2.95
C TRP A 253 22.74 -4.35 -1.98
N TRP A 254 22.28 -4.37 -0.74
CA TRP A 254 22.59 -3.32 0.24
C TRP A 254 22.88 -3.89 1.62
N GLN A 255 23.77 -3.22 2.35
CA GLN A 255 23.88 -3.29 3.80
C GLN A 255 23.13 -2.09 4.38
N LEU A 256 22.11 -2.35 5.20
CA LEU A 256 21.29 -1.34 5.84
C LEU A 256 21.57 -1.28 7.34
N GLU A 257 21.68 -0.07 7.86
CA GLU A 257 21.77 0.16 9.30
C GLU A 257 20.39 0.45 9.89
N VAL A 258 20.07 -0.21 11.01
CA VAL A 258 18.82 -0.03 11.75
C VAL A 258 19.15 0.41 13.18
N PRO A 259 18.64 1.57 13.63
CA PRO A 259 18.81 2.00 15.02
C PRO A 259 18.15 1.01 15.99
N ILE A 260 18.69 0.93 17.19
CA ILE A 260 18.02 0.32 18.33
C ILE A 260 17.41 1.47 19.14
N ALA A 261 16.12 1.73 18.95
CA ALA A 261 15.40 2.68 19.79
C ALA A 261 15.41 2.16 21.25
N PRO A 262 15.75 3.01 22.25
CA PRO A 262 15.62 2.62 23.64
C PRO A 262 14.13 2.41 23.97
N PRO A 263 13.79 1.52 24.92
CA PRO A 263 12.42 1.38 25.40
C PRO A 263 11.83 2.74 25.80
N PRO A 264 10.51 2.96 25.62
CA PRO A 264 9.86 4.24 25.88
C PRO A 264 10.19 4.85 27.25
N GLU A 265 10.35 4.00 28.27
CA GLU A 265 10.60 4.37 29.67
C GLU A 265 12.05 4.78 29.98
N LYS A 266 13.01 4.48 29.09
CA LYS A 266 14.45 4.68 29.31
C LYS A 266 15.10 5.51 28.20
N ARG A 267 14.50 6.65 27.84
CA ARG A 267 15.10 7.65 26.92
C ARG A 267 16.28 8.37 27.58
N THR A 268 17.34 7.64 27.92
CA THR A 268 18.63 8.23 28.34
C THR A 268 19.49 8.54 27.12
N THR A 269 20.16 9.69 27.14
CA THR A 269 20.86 10.32 26.00
C THR A 269 22.17 9.66 25.56
N ARG A 270 22.46 8.40 25.90
CA ARG A 270 23.80 7.82 25.69
C ARG A 270 23.78 6.43 25.08
N MET A 271 24.37 6.36 23.87
CA MET A 271 24.53 5.24 22.92
C MET A 271 23.30 4.88 22.08
N ARG A 272 23.18 5.55 20.93
CA ARG A 272 22.47 4.99 19.77
C ARG A 272 23.30 3.82 19.25
N CYS A 273 22.88 2.59 19.54
CA CYS A 273 23.42 1.41 18.90
C CYS A 273 22.71 1.20 17.56
N THR A 274 23.44 0.83 16.52
CA THR A 274 22.87 0.41 15.23
C THR A 274 23.18 -1.06 14.99
N ARG A 275 22.27 -1.76 14.32
CA ARG A 275 22.46 -3.12 13.82
C ARG A 275 22.54 -3.09 12.30
N LYS A 276 23.28 -4.03 11.72
CA LYS A 276 23.51 -4.10 10.28
C LYS A 276 22.85 -5.33 9.69
N PHE A 277 22.24 -5.17 8.53
CA PHE A 277 21.51 -6.21 7.82
C PHE A 277 21.87 -6.19 6.34
N LEU A 278 22.12 -7.36 5.76
CA LEU A 278 22.32 -7.52 4.32
C LEU A 278 20.99 -7.85 3.65
N VAL A 279 20.67 -7.14 2.58
CA VAL A 279 19.41 -7.29 1.84
C VAL A 279 19.67 -7.35 0.34
N GLY A 280 18.96 -8.25 -0.35
CA GLY A 280 18.93 -8.36 -1.80
C GLY A 280 17.80 -7.51 -2.40
N LYS A 281 17.14 -8.05 -3.42
CA LYS A 281 15.93 -7.49 -4.02
C LYS A 281 14.78 -7.48 -3.00
N PRO A 282 14.05 -6.37 -2.85
CA PRO A 282 12.91 -6.32 -1.95
C PRO A 282 11.84 -7.32 -2.39
N HIS A 283 11.27 -8.04 -1.44
CA HIS A 283 10.08 -8.89 -1.65
C HIS A 283 8.82 -8.05 -1.86
N PHE A 284 8.75 -6.88 -1.21
CA PHE A 284 7.67 -5.92 -1.38
C PHE A 284 8.23 -4.53 -1.68
N LEU A 285 7.63 -3.84 -2.66
CA LEU A 285 8.04 -2.49 -3.06
C LEU A 285 6.79 -1.66 -3.37
N ALA A 286 6.56 -0.60 -2.59
CA ALA A 286 5.48 0.34 -2.84
C ALA A 286 5.79 1.22 -4.05
N SER A 287 4.79 1.45 -4.91
CA SER A 287 4.90 2.34 -6.06
C SER A 287 4.72 3.81 -5.68
N GLY A 288 5.18 4.69 -6.57
CA GLY A 288 5.08 6.14 -6.46
C GLY A 288 6.31 6.83 -5.87
N VAL A 289 6.40 8.13 -6.15
CA VAL A 289 7.51 8.98 -5.73
C VAL A 289 7.33 9.50 -4.30
N THR A 290 6.15 10.05 -3.99
CA THR A 290 5.82 10.58 -2.65
C THR A 290 5.06 9.56 -1.80
N GLY A 291 4.94 9.86 -0.51
CA GLY A 291 4.34 9.00 0.51
C GLY A 291 5.40 8.12 1.17
N ARG A 292 4.97 6.92 1.55
CA ARG A 292 5.74 6.07 2.48
C ARG A 292 6.92 5.35 1.84
N GLY A 293 6.91 5.15 0.52
CA GLY A 293 8.02 4.50 -0.21
C GLY A 293 8.45 3.16 0.38
N THR A 294 7.53 2.40 0.96
CA THR A 294 7.79 1.20 1.77
C THR A 294 8.49 0.11 0.96
N ARG A 295 9.55 -0.46 1.53
CA ARG A 295 10.26 -1.63 1.02
C ARG A 295 10.30 -2.72 2.09
N GLY A 296 10.06 -3.96 1.69
CA GLY A 296 10.10 -5.13 2.56
C GLY A 296 11.16 -6.11 2.07
N TYR A 297 12.05 -6.53 2.96
CA TYR A 297 13.18 -7.40 2.65
C TYR A 297 13.19 -8.65 3.53
N VAL A 298 13.57 -9.78 2.94
CA VAL A 298 14.14 -10.89 3.70
C VAL A 298 15.61 -10.55 3.91
N ALA A 299 16.00 -10.37 5.16
CA ALA A 299 17.28 -9.78 5.54
C ALA A 299 18.15 -10.79 6.30
N LEU A 300 19.46 -10.75 6.03
CA LEU A 300 20.48 -11.50 6.76
C LEU A 300 21.10 -10.59 7.83
N PRO A 301 20.85 -10.84 9.13
CA PRO A 301 21.44 -10.04 10.20
C PRO A 301 22.95 -10.26 10.31
N LEU A 302 23.69 -9.21 10.63
CA LEU A 302 25.10 -9.29 11.00
C LEU A 302 25.27 -9.09 12.51
N ASP A 303 26.17 -9.89 13.11
CA ASP A 303 26.60 -9.68 14.50
C ASP A 303 27.55 -8.47 14.62
N ASN A 304 27.95 -8.13 15.85
CA ASN A 304 28.85 -6.99 16.11
C ASN A 304 30.24 -7.15 15.47
N SER A 305 30.63 -8.38 15.10
CA SER A 305 31.88 -8.67 14.38
C SER A 305 31.72 -8.65 12.86
N GLY A 306 30.50 -8.38 12.36
CA GLY A 306 30.19 -8.35 10.93
C GLY A 306 29.90 -9.73 10.34
N ARG A 307 29.77 -10.78 11.15
CA ARG A 307 29.50 -12.14 10.68
C ARG A 307 27.99 -12.38 10.53
N PRO A 308 27.56 -13.17 9.54
CA PRO A 308 26.15 -13.48 9.33
C PRO A 308 25.58 -14.32 10.47
N CYS A 309 24.38 -13.96 10.91
CA CYS A 309 23.56 -14.80 11.79
C CYS A 309 22.92 -15.95 11.00
N GLU A 310 22.42 -16.97 11.69
CA GLU A 310 21.83 -18.15 11.04
C GLU A 310 20.41 -17.90 10.52
N ARG A 311 19.59 -17.16 11.28
CA ARG A 311 18.18 -16.91 10.95
C ARG A 311 18.00 -15.62 10.16
N PHE A 312 17.22 -15.71 9.08
CA PHE A 312 16.71 -14.55 8.36
C PHE A 312 15.60 -13.86 9.16
N VAL A 313 15.45 -12.57 8.91
CA VAL A 313 14.45 -11.71 9.54
C VAL A 313 13.75 -10.88 8.46
N TYR A 314 12.60 -10.29 8.80
CA TYR A 314 11.94 -9.34 7.92
C TYR A 314 12.35 -7.92 8.27
N LEU A 315 12.83 -7.15 7.29
CA LEU A 315 13.19 -5.74 7.44
C LEU A 315 12.23 -4.89 6.60
N LYS A 316 11.57 -3.95 7.26
CA LYS A 316 10.71 -2.93 6.66
C LYS A 316 11.44 -1.58 6.69
N ASP A 317 11.58 -0.98 5.51
CA ASP A 317 12.16 0.34 5.29
C ASP A 317 11.06 1.27 4.78
N ALA A 318 10.76 2.36 5.48
CA ALA A 318 9.62 3.22 5.14
C ALA A 318 9.77 4.65 5.65
N TRP A 319 9.07 5.57 4.99
CA TRP A 319 8.90 6.95 5.42
C TRP A 319 7.60 7.07 6.21
N ARG A 320 7.68 7.00 7.53
CA ARG A 320 6.49 7.12 8.40
C ARG A 320 6.01 8.56 8.44
N LEU A 321 4.71 8.76 8.67
CA LEU A 321 4.17 10.09 8.97
C LEU A 321 4.75 10.56 10.31
N ASP A 322 5.37 11.73 10.31
CA ASP A 322 5.93 12.33 11.53
C ASP A 322 4.93 13.31 12.13
N HIS A 323 3.97 12.78 12.86
CA HIS A 323 2.90 13.54 13.50
C HIS A 323 2.76 13.14 14.97
N LYS A 324 2.43 14.11 15.84
CA LYS A 324 2.44 13.93 17.31
C LYS A 324 1.56 12.78 17.81
N VAL A 325 0.49 12.47 17.09
CA VAL A 325 -0.46 11.41 17.47
C VAL A 325 -0.12 10.04 16.86
N VAL A 326 0.90 9.94 16.00
CA VAL A 326 1.28 8.68 15.35
C VAL A 326 2.40 8.06 16.16
N GLU A 327 2.11 6.95 16.82
CA GLU A 327 3.10 6.12 17.51
C GLU A 327 3.92 5.33 16.50
N LYS A 328 5.14 4.94 16.87
CA LYS A 328 5.98 4.11 16.00
C LYS A 328 5.50 2.68 16.10
N GLU A 329 5.38 2.02 14.96
CA GLU A 329 4.99 0.60 14.89
C GLU A 329 5.83 -0.29 15.81
N GLY A 330 7.14 -0.05 15.90
CA GLY A 330 8.00 -0.84 16.79
C GLY A 330 7.79 -0.54 18.28
N ASP A 331 7.34 0.66 18.67
CA ASP A 331 6.98 0.92 20.07
C ASP A 331 5.71 0.13 20.45
N ILE A 332 4.75 0.03 19.51
CA ILE A 332 3.53 -0.78 19.66
C ILE A 332 3.87 -2.27 19.74
N LEU A 333 4.71 -2.78 18.83
CA LEU A 333 5.16 -4.17 18.86
C LEU A 333 5.95 -4.49 20.13
N TYR A 334 6.77 -3.56 20.62
CA TYR A 334 7.48 -3.73 21.89
C TYR A 334 6.49 -3.96 23.04
N GLU A 335 5.45 -3.13 23.15
CA GLU A 335 4.42 -3.26 24.19
C GLU A 335 3.66 -4.60 24.08
N LEU A 336 3.23 -4.96 22.86
CA LEU A 336 2.55 -6.21 22.60
C LEU A 336 3.42 -7.44 22.95
N ASN A 337 4.70 -7.42 22.58
CA ASN A 337 5.63 -8.50 22.90
C ASN A 337 5.92 -8.58 24.40
N GLN A 338 6.00 -7.45 25.12
CA GLN A 338 6.16 -7.43 26.57
C GLN A 338 4.93 -8.01 27.30
N ALA A 339 3.74 -7.77 26.76
CA ALA A 339 2.50 -8.40 27.22
C ALA A 339 2.37 -9.87 26.79
N LYS A 340 3.34 -10.40 26.03
CA LYS A 340 3.32 -11.75 25.45
C LYS A 340 2.08 -12.01 24.59
N ALA A 341 1.62 -10.99 23.87
CA ALA A 341 0.58 -11.17 22.87
C ALA A 341 1.08 -12.16 21.81
N GLU A 342 0.29 -13.20 21.55
CA GLU A 342 0.56 -14.18 20.50
C GLU A 342 0.10 -13.65 19.14
N PHE A 343 0.58 -14.29 18.06
CA PHE A 343 0.18 -13.99 16.67
C PHE A 343 0.43 -12.55 16.21
N VAL A 344 1.37 -11.85 16.86
CA VAL A 344 1.93 -10.58 16.42
C VAL A 344 3.44 -10.71 16.18
N PRO A 345 4.04 -9.89 15.29
CA PRO A 345 5.47 -9.95 15.04
C PRO A 345 6.31 -9.75 16.30
N THR A 346 7.39 -10.52 16.43
CA THR A 346 8.40 -10.32 17.46
C THR A 346 9.40 -9.26 16.99
N LEU A 347 9.45 -8.14 17.71
CA LEU A 347 10.34 -7.02 17.44
C LEU A 347 11.81 -7.41 17.67
N VAL A 348 12.65 -7.13 16.68
CA VAL A 348 14.11 -7.35 16.74
C VAL A 348 14.85 -6.04 17.03
N CYS A 349 14.56 -5.00 16.26
CA CYS A 349 14.98 -3.61 16.50
C CYS A 349 14.23 -2.66 15.57
N HIS A 350 14.17 -1.39 15.92
CA HIS A 350 13.55 -0.36 15.09
C HIS A 350 14.03 1.03 15.47
N GLY A 351 13.82 2.00 14.58
CA GLY A 351 13.99 3.40 14.94
C GLY A 351 13.95 4.35 13.76
N ASP A 352 13.85 5.64 14.10
CA ASP A 352 14.00 6.73 13.14
C ASP A 352 15.47 6.88 12.75
N LEU A 353 15.75 6.98 11.46
CA LEU A 353 17.09 7.28 10.97
C LEU A 353 17.45 8.72 11.27
N SER A 354 18.72 8.95 11.61
CA SER A 354 19.20 10.28 11.99
C SER A 354 19.83 11.04 10.82
N GLY A 355 19.62 12.35 10.80
CA GLY A 355 20.16 13.26 9.79
C GLY A 355 19.07 14.21 9.30
N SER A 356 19.45 15.40 8.86
CA SER A 356 18.50 16.37 8.27
C SER A 356 17.85 15.83 7.01
N GLU A 357 18.54 14.96 6.28
CA GLU A 357 18.11 14.35 5.03
C GLU A 357 17.08 13.23 5.26
N GLN A 358 16.97 12.71 6.50
CA GLN A 358 16.07 11.61 6.86
C GLN A 358 14.67 12.09 7.27
N THR A 359 14.40 13.40 7.15
CA THR A 359 13.11 14.00 7.45
C THR A 359 12.72 14.90 6.30
N THR A 360 11.45 14.89 5.90
CA THR A 360 10.89 15.91 5.01
C THR A 360 10.08 16.88 5.83
N ASP A 361 10.46 18.16 5.84
CA ASP A 361 9.74 19.22 6.56
C ASP A 361 9.66 20.48 5.70
N TRP A 362 8.64 20.53 4.86
CA TRP A 362 8.48 21.58 3.85
C TRP A 362 7.21 22.40 4.01
N GLN A 363 6.48 22.23 5.11
CA GLN A 363 5.23 22.95 5.35
C GLN A 363 5.46 24.46 5.43
N SER A 364 6.51 24.89 6.14
CA SER A 364 6.91 26.30 6.26
C SER A 364 7.26 26.91 4.90
N LEU A 365 8.10 26.22 4.11
CA LEU A 365 8.49 26.69 2.78
C LEU A 365 7.27 26.73 1.83
N TRP A 366 6.37 25.74 1.90
CA TRP A 366 5.13 25.78 1.12
C TRP A 366 4.26 26.97 1.50
N LYS A 367 4.14 27.28 2.80
CA LYS A 367 3.38 28.42 3.31
C LYS A 367 3.94 29.76 2.86
N GLU A 368 5.27 29.90 2.81
CA GLU A 368 5.94 31.09 2.26
C GLU A 368 5.54 31.36 0.80
N HIS A 369 5.37 30.30 0.01
CA HIS A 369 4.93 30.38 -1.38
C HIS A 369 3.40 30.42 -1.57
N HIS A 370 2.63 30.10 -0.53
CA HIS A 370 1.16 30.16 -0.52
C HIS A 370 0.66 30.98 0.68
N PRO A 371 1.03 32.27 0.79
CA PRO A 371 0.79 33.07 2.00
C PRO A 371 -0.70 33.29 2.30
N MET A 372 -1.56 33.18 1.29
CA MET A 372 -3.01 33.34 1.40
C MET A 372 -3.73 32.04 1.78
N ALA A 373 -3.06 30.90 1.72
CA ALA A 373 -3.63 29.62 2.09
C ALA A 373 -3.64 29.45 3.61
N ASP A 374 -4.62 28.74 4.18
CA ASP A 374 -4.63 28.34 5.59
C ASP A 374 -3.58 27.24 5.85
N GLU A 375 -3.14 27.04 7.09
CA GLU A 375 -2.26 25.90 7.45
C GLU A 375 -2.92 24.56 7.11
N SER A 376 -4.23 24.44 7.32
CA SER A 376 -4.99 23.24 6.97
C SER A 376 -5.10 22.99 5.46
N GLU A 377 -4.76 23.97 4.62
CA GLU A 377 -4.73 23.81 3.16
C GLU A 377 -3.39 23.26 2.65
N CYS A 378 -2.37 23.13 3.51
CA CYS A 378 -1.07 22.59 3.10
C CYS A 378 -1.17 21.08 2.82
N PRO A 379 -0.97 20.61 1.57
CA PRO A 379 -1.05 19.19 1.23
C PRO A 379 0.21 18.42 1.61
N LEU A 380 1.25 19.10 2.10
CA LEU A 380 2.54 18.51 2.41
C LEU A 380 2.52 17.91 3.81
N LYS A 381 2.79 16.61 3.86
CA LYS A 381 2.92 15.86 5.11
C LYS A 381 4.39 15.70 5.46
N ARG A 382 4.72 15.92 6.74
CA ARG A 382 6.06 15.69 7.28
C ARG A 382 6.31 14.19 7.38
N HIS A 383 7.39 13.70 6.78
CA HIS A 383 7.76 12.28 6.85
C HIS A 383 9.10 12.09 7.54
N GLN A 384 9.25 11.00 8.29
CA GLN A 384 10.49 10.59 8.92
C GLN A 384 10.89 9.21 8.39
N HIS A 385 12.10 9.07 7.90
CA HIS A 385 12.64 7.79 7.45
C HIS A 385 12.84 6.88 8.67
N TYR A 386 12.32 5.66 8.59
CA TYR A 386 12.16 4.72 9.69
C TYR A 386 12.40 3.30 9.21
N ARG A 387 13.09 2.50 10.04
CA ARG A 387 13.30 1.07 9.79
C ARG A 387 12.80 0.25 10.97
N LEU A 388 12.19 -0.89 10.65
CA LEU A 388 11.68 -1.88 11.59
C LEU A 388 12.17 -3.26 11.16
N VAL A 389 12.64 -4.06 12.12
CA VAL A 389 13.02 -5.45 11.92
C VAL A 389 12.22 -6.33 12.86
N VAL A 390 11.61 -7.38 12.32
CA VAL A 390 10.85 -8.38 13.06
C VAL A 390 11.36 -9.78 12.74
N GLN A 391 11.22 -10.71 13.67
CA GLN A 391 11.78 -12.05 13.56
C GLN A 391 11.08 -12.88 12.46
N GLN A 392 9.76 -12.79 12.39
CA GLN A 392 8.94 -13.58 11.48
C GLN A 392 9.03 -13.04 10.05
N VAL A 393 9.33 -13.94 9.11
CA VAL A 393 9.18 -13.69 7.67
C VAL A 393 7.92 -14.44 7.24
N GLY A 394 6.83 -13.73 6.99
CA GLY A 394 5.56 -14.33 6.58
C GLY A 394 5.39 -14.41 5.06
N LYS A 395 4.44 -15.22 4.62
CA LYS A 395 3.91 -15.25 3.24
C LYS A 395 2.46 -14.73 3.20
N PRO A 396 1.92 -14.33 2.05
CA PRO A 396 0.55 -13.83 1.95
C PRO A 396 -0.50 -14.81 2.49
N LEU A 397 -1.57 -14.30 3.12
CA LEU A 397 -2.68 -15.14 3.62
C LEU A 397 -3.35 -15.96 2.50
N ALA A 398 -3.39 -15.43 1.27
CA ALA A 398 -3.89 -16.14 0.10
C ALA A 398 -3.16 -17.46 -0.20
N ASP A 399 -1.97 -17.68 0.36
CA ASP A 399 -1.18 -18.91 0.24
C ASP A 399 -1.48 -19.93 1.38
N PHE A 400 -2.65 -19.84 2.02
CA PHE A 400 -3.12 -20.83 3.01
C PHE A 400 -3.07 -22.26 2.46
N GLY A 401 -3.05 -23.25 3.35
CA GLY A 401 -2.92 -24.64 2.96
C GLY A 401 -4.12 -25.13 2.14
N PRO A 402 -4.12 -26.41 1.75
CA PRO A 402 -5.10 -26.91 0.80
C PRO A 402 -6.51 -26.98 1.40
N GLY A 403 -6.66 -27.00 2.72
CA GLY A 403 -7.96 -26.97 3.40
C GLY A 403 -8.40 -25.55 3.77
N SER A 404 -9.71 -25.30 3.72
CA SER A 404 -10.32 -24.05 4.14
C SER A 404 -10.29 -23.84 5.66
N ASP A 405 -10.10 -24.92 6.43
CA ASP A 405 -9.81 -24.90 7.87
C ASP A 405 -8.50 -24.18 8.18
N ASP A 406 -7.47 -24.30 7.33
CA ASP A 406 -6.21 -23.54 7.47
C ASP A 406 -6.46 -22.01 7.46
N LEU A 407 -7.36 -21.55 6.57
CA LEU A 407 -7.75 -20.14 6.50
C LEU A 407 -8.49 -19.72 7.76
N VAL A 408 -9.44 -20.54 8.22
CA VAL A 408 -10.25 -20.26 9.42
C VAL A 408 -9.39 -20.25 10.68
N PHE A 409 -8.43 -21.17 10.80
CA PHE A 409 -7.45 -21.20 11.87
C PHE A 409 -6.58 -19.94 11.89
N ALA A 410 -6.09 -19.50 10.73
CA ALA A 410 -5.33 -18.25 10.61
C ALA A 410 -6.17 -17.02 11.03
N ILE A 411 -7.47 -17.00 10.72
CA ILE A 411 -8.39 -15.96 11.19
C ILE A 411 -8.56 -16.02 12.72
N GLY A 412 -8.65 -17.21 13.31
CA GLY A 412 -8.65 -17.41 14.77
C GLY A 412 -7.42 -16.80 15.44
N CYS A 413 -6.23 -17.04 14.89
CA CYS A 413 -4.97 -16.45 15.36
C CYS A 413 -5.02 -14.90 15.36
N VAL A 414 -5.55 -14.31 14.27
CA VAL A 414 -5.67 -12.85 14.12
C VAL A 414 -6.66 -12.27 15.13
N LEU A 415 -7.79 -12.95 15.39
CA LEU A 415 -8.74 -12.52 16.42
C LEU A 415 -8.10 -12.53 17.81
N GLN A 416 -7.27 -13.53 18.13
CA GLN A 416 -6.53 -13.60 19.39
C GLN A 416 -5.46 -12.49 19.51
N ALA A 417 -4.68 -12.24 18.46
CA ALA A 417 -3.75 -11.09 18.41
C ALA A 417 -4.47 -9.76 18.63
N HIS A 418 -5.58 -9.55 17.94
CA HIS A 418 -6.37 -8.32 18.07
C HIS A 418 -7.01 -8.20 19.46
N ALA A 419 -7.47 -9.30 20.07
CA ALA A 419 -8.00 -9.32 21.43
C ALA A 419 -6.94 -8.90 22.47
N ALA A 420 -5.74 -9.48 22.36
CA ALA A 420 -4.61 -9.13 23.23
C ALA A 420 -4.24 -7.64 23.11
N ALA A 421 -4.15 -7.12 21.88
CA ALA A 421 -3.91 -5.70 21.63
C ALA A 421 -5.02 -4.80 22.19
N TYR A 422 -6.28 -5.18 21.97
CA TYR A 422 -7.43 -4.42 22.44
C TYR A 422 -7.49 -4.33 23.97
N HIS A 423 -7.08 -5.40 24.67
CA HIS A 423 -6.98 -5.41 26.14
C HIS A 423 -5.92 -4.41 26.66
N LEU A 424 -4.87 -4.14 25.88
CA LEU A 424 -3.89 -3.08 26.15
C LEU A 424 -4.37 -1.69 25.68
N GLY A 425 -5.61 -1.59 25.20
CA GLY A 425 -6.19 -0.37 24.69
C GLY A 425 -5.65 0.03 23.32
N ILE A 426 -5.26 -0.93 22.47
CA ILE A 426 -4.76 -0.69 21.11
C ILE A 426 -5.77 -1.25 20.09
N ILE A 427 -6.12 -0.46 19.08
CA ILE A 427 -6.93 -0.88 17.92
C ILE A 427 -6.12 -0.78 16.64
N HIS A 428 -6.24 -1.73 15.71
CA HIS A 428 -5.34 -1.85 14.55
C HIS A 428 -5.66 -0.82 13.45
N ARG A 429 -6.95 -0.67 13.08
CA ARG A 429 -7.49 0.28 12.08
C ARG A 429 -7.12 0.02 10.61
N ASP A 430 -6.53 -1.12 10.31
CA ASP A 430 -6.16 -1.50 8.93
C ASP A 430 -6.10 -3.02 8.75
N ILE A 431 -7.08 -3.73 9.31
CA ILE A 431 -7.20 -5.18 9.10
C ILE A 431 -7.54 -5.41 7.62
N SER A 432 -6.64 -6.11 6.92
CA SER A 432 -6.77 -6.40 5.49
C SER A 432 -6.03 -7.69 5.14
N GLU A 433 -6.34 -8.26 3.97
CA GLU A 433 -5.62 -9.43 3.44
C GLU A 433 -4.09 -9.19 3.38
N GLY A 434 -3.65 -7.97 3.09
CA GLY A 434 -2.23 -7.63 2.97
C GLY A 434 -1.49 -7.51 4.31
N ASN A 435 -2.23 -7.35 5.40
CA ASN A 435 -1.69 -7.17 6.76
C ASN A 435 -1.84 -8.43 7.61
N ILE A 436 -2.45 -9.49 7.07
CA ILE A 436 -2.47 -10.81 7.69
C ILE A 436 -1.52 -11.71 6.90
N LEU A 437 -0.52 -12.25 7.59
CA LEU A 437 0.47 -13.13 6.99
C LEU A 437 0.30 -14.55 7.53
N LEU A 438 0.80 -15.52 6.77
CA LEU A 438 1.02 -16.87 7.24
C LEU A 438 2.49 -17.04 7.61
N TRP A 439 2.75 -17.59 8.78
CA TRP A 439 4.08 -17.88 9.26
C TRP A 439 4.13 -19.30 9.83
N LYS A 440 5.29 -19.93 9.71
CA LYS A 440 5.53 -21.29 10.19
C LYS A 440 6.41 -21.24 11.43
N ASP A 441 5.90 -21.71 12.56
CA ASP A 441 6.65 -21.74 13.82
C ASP A 441 7.59 -22.94 13.88
N THR A 442 8.35 -23.02 14.97
CA THR A 442 9.32 -24.04 15.33
C THR A 442 8.71 -25.41 15.59
N ASP A 443 7.41 -25.48 15.86
CA ASP A 443 6.63 -26.73 15.91
C ASP A 443 6.38 -27.34 14.53
N GLY A 444 6.57 -26.56 13.46
CA GLY A 444 6.30 -26.99 12.09
C GLY A 444 4.87 -26.72 11.62
N GLU A 445 4.06 -26.00 12.39
CA GLU A 445 2.68 -25.65 12.05
C GLU A 445 2.57 -24.23 11.49
N TRP A 446 1.49 -23.98 10.75
CA TRP A 446 1.20 -22.68 10.13
C TRP A 446 0.22 -21.87 10.97
N TYR A 447 0.55 -20.60 11.20
CA TYR A 447 -0.24 -19.67 11.99
C TYR A 447 -0.55 -18.40 11.20
N GLY A 448 -1.68 -17.77 11.53
CA GLY A 448 -1.97 -16.40 11.14
C GLY A 448 -1.14 -15.42 11.97
N LEU A 449 -0.66 -14.34 11.35
CA LEU A 449 0.16 -13.31 11.98
C LEU A 449 -0.40 -11.93 11.59
N LEU A 450 -0.86 -11.14 12.57
CA LEU A 450 -1.37 -9.78 12.35
C LEU A 450 -0.22 -8.77 12.35
N ASN A 451 0.05 -8.17 11.18
CA ASN A 451 1.17 -7.29 10.91
C ASN A 451 0.72 -5.86 10.53
N ASP A 452 1.67 -4.93 10.45
CA ASP A 452 1.47 -3.51 10.07
C ASP A 452 0.68 -2.67 11.08
N TRP A 453 1.22 -2.57 12.30
CA TRP A 453 0.63 -1.83 13.43
C TRP A 453 0.81 -0.31 13.37
N GLU A 454 1.27 0.24 12.24
CA GLU A 454 1.62 1.66 12.14
C GLU A 454 0.40 2.60 12.18
N LEU A 455 -0.77 2.11 11.79
CA LEU A 455 -2.02 2.87 11.76
C LEU A 455 -2.81 2.69 13.06
N SER A 456 -2.26 1.92 14.01
CA SER A 456 -2.90 1.62 15.27
C SER A 456 -3.07 2.87 16.13
N LYS A 457 -4.05 2.80 17.05
CA LYS A 457 -4.38 3.90 17.95
C LYS A 457 -4.76 3.40 19.32
N ARG A 458 -4.60 4.29 20.30
CA ARG A 458 -5.13 4.08 21.65
C ARG A 458 -6.65 4.24 21.72
N THR A 459 -7.34 3.26 22.29
CA THR A 459 -8.81 3.25 22.46
C THR A 459 -9.28 4.17 23.60
N ASN A 460 -8.43 4.46 24.56
CA ASN A 460 -8.74 5.33 25.71
C ASN A 460 -8.41 6.82 25.49
N VAL A 461 -7.73 7.16 24.38
CA VAL A 461 -7.39 8.56 24.07
C VAL A 461 -8.49 9.18 23.20
N GLN A 462 -9.01 10.32 23.65
CA GLN A 462 -9.85 11.20 22.83
C GLN A 462 -8.93 12.14 22.04
N TYR A 463 -8.93 11.98 20.72
CA TYR A 463 -8.24 12.89 19.81
C TYR A 463 -9.19 14.03 19.43
N ARG A 464 -8.70 15.26 19.31
CA ARG A 464 -9.53 16.42 18.93
C ARG A 464 -9.95 16.32 17.45
N ASP A 465 -11.05 16.97 17.09
CA ASP A 465 -11.48 17.11 15.70
C ASP A 465 -10.35 17.74 14.85
N GLY A 466 -9.96 17.06 13.77
CA GLY A 466 -8.83 17.46 12.91
C GLY A 466 -7.46 16.84 13.28
N GLU A 467 -7.33 16.16 14.42
CA GLU A 467 -6.14 15.37 14.78
C GLU A 467 -6.25 13.90 14.33
N GLN A 468 -7.44 13.47 13.91
CA GLN A 468 -7.65 12.19 13.24
C GLN A 468 -7.42 12.39 11.75
N PRO A 469 -6.56 11.58 11.11
CA PRO A 469 -6.53 11.53 9.66
C PRO A 469 -7.92 11.15 9.16
N ASP A 470 -8.32 11.67 8.00
CA ASP A 470 -9.50 11.20 7.27
C ASP A 470 -9.51 9.67 7.16
N ARG A 471 -10.68 9.10 6.85
CA ARG A 471 -10.93 7.67 6.62
C ARG A 471 -9.64 6.87 6.35
N THR A 472 -9.18 6.15 7.37
CA THR A 472 -7.89 5.43 7.35
C THR A 472 -8.14 3.92 7.28
N GLY A 473 -7.36 3.22 6.46
CA GLY A 473 -7.39 1.76 6.29
C GLY A 473 -7.56 1.34 4.83
N THR A 474 -7.80 0.05 4.59
CA THR A 474 -7.98 -0.53 3.25
C THR A 474 -9.45 -0.57 2.86
N TRP A 475 -9.86 0.22 1.85
CA TRP A 475 -11.26 0.42 1.43
C TRP A 475 -12.08 -0.87 1.36
N GLN A 476 -11.53 -1.91 0.72
CA GLN A 476 -12.19 -3.19 0.50
C GLN A 476 -12.68 -3.83 1.80
N PHE A 477 -11.93 -3.67 2.88
CA PHE A 477 -12.19 -4.35 4.15
C PHE A 477 -12.78 -3.43 5.22
N MET A 478 -12.87 -2.12 4.98
CA MET A 478 -13.56 -1.21 5.90
C MET A 478 -15.03 -1.58 6.08
N SER A 479 -15.54 -1.34 7.29
CA SER A 479 -16.96 -1.47 7.63
C SER A 479 -17.82 -0.52 6.82
N ALA A 480 -19.08 -0.86 6.58
CA ALA A 480 -19.99 0.03 5.86
C ALA A 480 -20.17 1.38 6.59
N HIS A 481 -20.17 1.39 7.92
CA HIS A 481 -20.23 2.63 8.72
C HIS A 481 -19.03 3.56 8.51
N VAL A 482 -17.80 3.04 8.58
CA VAL A 482 -16.59 3.84 8.32
C VAL A 482 -16.57 4.33 6.87
N LEU A 483 -17.07 3.52 5.93
CA LEU A 483 -17.25 3.89 4.54
C LEU A 483 -18.36 4.94 4.32
N ASP A 484 -19.22 5.24 5.28
CA ASP A 484 -20.27 6.26 5.13
C ASP A 484 -19.94 7.58 5.76
N ASP A 485 -19.20 7.53 6.86
CA ASP A 485 -18.79 8.69 7.63
C ASP A 485 -17.27 8.67 7.79
N GLU A 486 -16.60 9.53 7.02
CA GLU A 486 -15.14 9.69 7.04
C GLU A 486 -14.60 10.23 8.36
N THR A 487 -15.48 10.79 9.21
CA THR A 487 -15.12 11.33 10.52
C THR A 487 -15.41 10.34 11.65
N ARG A 488 -16.06 9.20 11.34
CA ARG A 488 -16.40 8.18 12.34
C ARG A 488 -15.13 7.57 12.91
N ARG A 489 -15.11 7.48 14.23
CA ARG A 489 -14.08 6.74 14.95
C ARG A 489 -14.28 5.25 14.74
N ILE A 490 -13.23 4.57 14.31
CA ILE A 490 -13.18 3.09 14.22
C ILE A 490 -13.29 2.52 15.64
N ILE A 491 -14.24 1.61 15.84
CA ILE A 491 -14.48 0.86 17.08
C ILE A 491 -14.39 -0.65 16.84
N LEU A 492 -14.49 -1.45 17.90
CA LEU A 492 -14.32 -2.91 17.81
C LEU A 492 -15.25 -3.58 16.77
N PRO A 493 -16.56 -3.28 16.70
CA PRO A 493 -17.44 -3.83 15.66
C PRO A 493 -16.93 -3.59 14.24
N ASP A 494 -16.30 -2.43 13.97
CA ASP A 494 -15.77 -2.11 12.65
C ASP A 494 -14.57 -3.02 12.30
N GLU A 495 -13.68 -3.29 13.26
CA GLU A 495 -12.53 -4.18 13.08
C GLU A 495 -12.96 -5.64 12.89
N LEU A 496 -13.99 -6.08 13.64
CA LEU A 496 -14.56 -7.43 13.46
C LEU A 496 -15.25 -7.56 12.09
N GLU A 497 -15.90 -6.50 11.59
CA GLU A 497 -16.42 -6.47 10.22
C GLU A 497 -15.29 -6.55 9.18
N SER A 498 -14.15 -5.90 9.44
CA SER A 498 -12.96 -6.05 8.59
C SER A 498 -12.41 -7.48 8.56
N VAL A 499 -12.33 -8.17 9.70
CA VAL A 499 -11.96 -9.60 9.75
C VAL A 499 -12.94 -10.45 8.93
N PHE A 500 -14.25 -10.21 9.09
CA PHE A 500 -15.28 -10.88 8.28
C PHE A 500 -15.09 -10.65 6.78
N HIS A 501 -14.83 -9.40 6.36
CA HIS A 501 -14.63 -9.08 4.95
C HIS A 501 -13.38 -9.77 4.38
N VAL A 502 -12.29 -9.92 5.15
CA VAL A 502 -11.12 -10.70 4.72
C VAL A 502 -11.48 -12.17 4.50
N LEU A 503 -12.16 -12.79 5.47
CA LEU A 503 -12.61 -14.18 5.38
C LEU A 503 -13.50 -14.39 4.16
N LEU A 504 -14.50 -13.52 3.96
CA LEU A 504 -15.41 -13.57 2.82
C LEU A 504 -14.67 -13.40 1.48
N ASN A 505 -13.71 -12.48 1.40
CA ASN A 505 -12.95 -12.23 0.18
C ASN A 505 -12.21 -13.49 -0.28
N LEU A 506 -11.48 -14.13 0.64
CA LEU A 506 -10.71 -15.33 0.34
C LEU A 506 -11.61 -16.54 0.09
N ALA A 507 -12.69 -16.70 0.85
CA ALA A 507 -13.67 -17.76 0.62
C ALA A 507 -14.25 -17.70 -0.80
N VAL A 508 -14.68 -16.52 -1.27
CA VAL A 508 -15.25 -16.36 -2.61
C VAL A 508 -14.21 -16.60 -3.72
N ARG A 509 -12.96 -16.19 -3.48
CA ARG A 509 -11.86 -16.34 -4.44
C ARG A 509 -11.40 -17.77 -4.63
N PHE A 510 -11.35 -18.56 -3.57
CA PHE A 510 -10.70 -19.86 -3.58
C PHE A 510 -11.66 -21.04 -3.44
N LEU A 511 -12.81 -20.88 -2.78
CA LEU A 511 -13.71 -22.01 -2.50
C LEU A 511 -14.85 -22.10 -3.51
N PRO A 512 -15.43 -23.28 -3.77
CA PRO A 512 -16.60 -23.40 -4.62
C PRO A 512 -17.80 -22.66 -4.02
N THR A 513 -18.53 -21.90 -4.86
CA THR A 513 -19.67 -21.08 -4.40
C THR A 513 -20.90 -21.26 -5.30
N THR A 514 -22.05 -20.73 -4.89
CA THR A 514 -23.23 -20.58 -5.76
C THR A 514 -23.12 -19.46 -6.79
N LEU A 515 -22.04 -18.66 -6.74
CA LEU A 515 -21.68 -17.70 -7.78
C LEU A 515 -20.85 -18.42 -8.85
N ARG A 516 -21.15 -18.16 -10.13
CA ARG A 516 -20.38 -18.72 -11.25
C ARG A 516 -18.97 -18.13 -11.25
N ASP A 517 -17.97 -18.95 -11.54
CA ASP A 517 -16.55 -18.54 -11.49
C ASP A 517 -16.24 -17.33 -12.38
N GLN A 518 -16.87 -17.24 -13.56
CA GLN A 518 -16.75 -16.10 -14.46
C GLN A 518 -17.25 -14.76 -13.88
N ASP A 519 -18.18 -14.81 -12.92
CA ASP A 519 -18.77 -13.63 -12.28
C ASP A 519 -18.05 -13.24 -10.98
N VAL A 520 -17.10 -14.06 -10.49
CA VAL A 520 -16.35 -13.79 -9.25
C VAL A 520 -15.62 -12.45 -9.36
N GLY A 521 -14.99 -12.15 -10.49
CA GLY A 521 -14.33 -10.87 -10.71
C GLY A 521 -15.28 -9.68 -10.53
N GLN A 522 -16.46 -9.73 -11.17
CA GLN A 522 -17.47 -8.69 -11.09
C GLN A 522 -18.04 -8.55 -9.68
N PHE A 523 -18.31 -9.67 -9.01
CA PHE A 523 -18.76 -9.67 -7.61
C PHE A 523 -17.73 -9.02 -6.68
N LEU A 524 -16.44 -9.37 -6.82
CA LEU A 524 -15.38 -8.78 -6.00
C LEU A 524 -15.32 -7.28 -6.19
N HIS A 525 -15.43 -6.81 -7.43
CA HIS A 525 -15.50 -5.38 -7.74
C HIS A 525 -16.74 -4.73 -7.10
N ASP A 526 -17.94 -5.25 -7.34
CA ASP A 526 -19.19 -4.60 -6.88
C ASP A 526 -19.35 -4.60 -5.36
N TYR A 527 -18.86 -5.66 -4.69
CA TYR A 527 -18.97 -5.81 -3.24
C TYR A 527 -17.84 -5.09 -2.50
N PHE A 528 -16.57 -5.30 -2.91
CA PHE A 528 -15.41 -4.79 -2.18
C PHE A 528 -14.94 -3.43 -2.70
N ASP A 529 -14.92 -3.20 -4.01
CA ASP A 529 -14.45 -1.94 -4.62
C ASP A 529 -15.61 -0.96 -4.89
N GLY A 530 -16.86 -1.42 -4.80
CA GLY A 530 -18.05 -0.62 -5.08
C GLY A 530 -18.19 0.60 -4.17
N CYS A 531 -18.55 1.74 -4.77
CA CYS A 531 -18.70 3.00 -4.05
C CYS A 531 -19.92 3.82 -4.54
N SER A 532 -20.42 4.69 -3.67
CA SER A 532 -21.55 5.59 -3.97
C SER A 532 -21.09 7.04 -3.93
N HIS A 533 -21.19 7.78 -5.04
CA HIS A 533 -20.78 9.18 -5.08
C HIS A 533 -21.87 10.11 -4.54
N HIS A 534 -21.51 10.95 -3.57
CA HIS A 534 -22.38 11.99 -3.03
C HIS A 534 -21.71 13.37 -3.10
N SER A 535 -22.51 14.44 -2.93
CA SER A 535 -22.00 15.81 -2.94
C SER A 535 -20.94 16.10 -1.86
N THR A 536 -20.86 15.27 -0.82
CA THR A 536 -19.96 15.44 0.32
C THR A 536 -18.77 14.48 0.33
N GLY A 537 -18.70 13.52 -0.60
CA GLY A 537 -17.66 12.49 -0.61
C GLY A 537 -18.14 11.18 -1.22
N VAL A 538 -17.27 10.16 -1.14
CA VAL A 538 -17.56 8.80 -1.62
C VAL A 538 -17.97 7.94 -0.44
N ARG A 539 -19.07 7.18 -0.60
CA ARG A 539 -19.66 6.34 0.44
C ARG A 539 -19.62 4.85 0.12
N CYS A 540 -20.00 4.03 1.09
CA CYS A 540 -20.10 2.58 0.93
C CYS A 540 -20.91 2.19 -0.32
N GLY A 541 -20.45 1.16 -1.02
CA GLY A 541 -21.20 0.53 -2.10
C GLY A 541 -22.49 -0.14 -1.60
N LEU A 542 -23.51 -0.20 -2.47
CA LEU A 542 -24.83 -0.74 -2.14
C LEU A 542 -24.80 -2.23 -1.77
N ALA A 543 -23.94 -3.02 -2.43
CA ALA A 543 -23.86 -4.46 -2.20
C ALA A 543 -23.35 -4.80 -0.78
N LYS A 544 -22.26 -4.16 -0.35
CA LYS A 544 -21.71 -4.31 1.01
C LYS A 544 -22.70 -3.84 2.07
N ARG A 545 -23.23 -2.62 1.91
CA ARG A 545 -24.25 -2.08 2.84
C ARG A 545 -25.45 -3.02 2.96
N GLY A 546 -26.03 -3.41 1.82
CA GLY A 546 -27.22 -4.26 1.81
C GLY A 546 -26.97 -5.62 2.44
N ALA A 547 -25.75 -6.16 2.38
CA ALA A 547 -25.40 -7.40 3.07
C ALA A 547 -25.42 -7.24 4.59
N MET A 548 -24.86 -6.14 5.11
CA MET A 548 -24.87 -5.87 6.55
C MET A 548 -26.29 -5.62 7.06
N GLU A 549 -27.10 -4.82 6.35
CA GLU A 549 -28.48 -4.50 6.75
C GLU A 549 -29.44 -5.71 6.66
N SER A 550 -29.27 -6.55 5.64
CA SER A 550 -30.19 -7.69 5.41
C SER A 550 -29.75 -9.00 6.05
N GLY A 551 -28.51 -9.09 6.56
CA GLY A 551 -27.92 -10.35 7.03
C GLY A 551 -27.73 -11.38 5.90
N MET A 552 -27.64 -10.92 4.65
CA MET A 552 -27.59 -11.80 3.48
C MET A 552 -26.82 -11.18 2.30
N ILE A 553 -25.90 -11.95 1.73
CA ILE A 553 -25.21 -11.57 0.49
C ILE A 553 -26.04 -12.07 -0.71
N SER A 554 -26.64 -11.13 -1.45
CA SER A 554 -27.54 -11.45 -2.56
C SER A 554 -26.80 -11.66 -3.89
N LEU A 555 -27.14 -12.73 -4.60
CA LEU A 555 -26.65 -13.04 -5.96
C LEU A 555 -27.68 -12.75 -7.06
N LYS A 556 -28.78 -12.05 -6.74
CA LYS A 556 -29.89 -11.80 -7.69
C LYS A 556 -29.44 -11.11 -8.99
N SER A 557 -28.44 -10.23 -8.89
CA SER A 557 -27.88 -9.49 -10.04
C SER A 557 -26.95 -10.33 -10.91
N TYR A 558 -26.46 -11.47 -10.41
CA TYR A 558 -25.51 -12.34 -11.14
C TYR A 558 -26.23 -13.57 -11.72
N ASN A 559 -26.95 -14.31 -10.89
CA ASN A 559 -27.61 -15.55 -11.28
C ASN A 559 -28.98 -15.32 -11.94
N GLY A 560 -29.54 -14.10 -11.81
CA GLY A 560 -30.86 -13.76 -12.30
C GLY A 560 -32.00 -14.06 -11.30
N GLN A 561 -33.13 -13.37 -11.46
CA GLN A 561 -34.23 -13.42 -10.48
C GLN A 561 -34.96 -14.76 -10.40
N LEU A 562 -34.85 -15.59 -11.44
CA LEU A 562 -35.50 -16.89 -11.54
C LEU A 562 -34.61 -18.05 -11.07
N ASP A 563 -33.32 -17.79 -10.76
CA ASP A 563 -32.43 -18.81 -10.23
C ASP A 563 -32.77 -19.14 -8.77
N PRO A 564 -32.81 -20.41 -8.35
CA PRO A 564 -33.05 -20.78 -6.95
C PRO A 564 -31.92 -20.31 -6.01
N ASN A 565 -30.69 -20.15 -6.50
CA ASN A 565 -29.51 -19.75 -5.73
C ASN A 565 -29.34 -18.24 -5.67
N LYS A 566 -30.28 -17.57 -4.97
CA LYS A 566 -30.30 -16.09 -4.83
C LYS A 566 -29.39 -15.56 -3.73
N LYS A 567 -28.78 -16.45 -2.95
CA LYS A 567 -27.88 -16.17 -1.82
C LYS A 567 -26.52 -16.79 -2.09
N LEU A 568 -25.46 -16.09 -1.71
CA LEU A 568 -24.11 -16.65 -1.74
C LEU A 568 -24.01 -17.78 -0.72
N ARG A 569 -23.64 -18.97 -1.19
CA ARG A 569 -23.37 -20.15 -0.37
C ARG A 569 -22.09 -20.81 -0.85
N LEU A 570 -21.32 -21.29 0.10
CA LEU A 570 -20.12 -22.10 -0.13
C LEU A 570 -20.51 -23.57 -0.21
N GLY A 571 -19.90 -24.29 -1.13
CA GLY A 571 -20.11 -25.73 -1.29
C GLY A 571 -18.80 -26.44 -1.53
N PHE A 572 -18.85 -27.77 -1.53
CA PHE A 572 -17.71 -28.60 -1.92
C PHE A 572 -18.20 -29.92 -2.55
N ASP A 573 -17.39 -30.50 -3.43
CA ASP A 573 -17.60 -31.86 -3.94
C ASP A 573 -16.44 -32.75 -3.52
N PRO A 574 -16.65 -33.73 -2.62
CA PRO A 574 -15.59 -34.66 -2.20
C PRO A 574 -15.12 -35.61 -3.31
N SER A 575 -15.79 -35.63 -4.47
CA SER A 575 -15.49 -36.54 -5.59
C SER A 575 -14.45 -35.97 -6.57
N GLU A 576 -14.24 -34.64 -6.56
CA GLU A 576 -13.10 -34.02 -7.25
C GLU A 576 -11.90 -34.06 -6.31
N ARG A 577 -11.29 -35.24 -6.14
CA ARG A 577 -9.89 -35.27 -5.72
C ARG A 577 -9.09 -34.56 -6.80
N LEU A 578 -8.84 -33.27 -6.64
CA LEU A 578 -7.82 -32.58 -7.39
C LEU A 578 -6.52 -33.34 -7.09
N LEU A 579 -6.01 -34.06 -8.09
CA LEU A 579 -4.75 -34.77 -7.97
C LEU A 579 -3.70 -33.79 -7.43
N PRO A 580 -2.84 -34.21 -6.49
CA PRO A 580 -1.78 -33.36 -5.99
C PRO A 580 -1.00 -32.79 -7.17
N LEU A 581 -0.75 -31.48 -7.16
CA LEU A 581 0.25 -30.88 -8.05
C LEU A 581 1.52 -31.74 -7.95
N PRO A 582 2.18 -32.09 -9.07
CA PRO A 582 3.32 -32.99 -9.02
C PRO A 582 4.40 -32.38 -8.14
N SER A 583 4.63 -33.04 -7.00
CA SER A 583 5.75 -32.78 -6.12
C SER A 583 7.02 -32.97 -6.95
N ALA A 584 7.83 -31.94 -7.08
CA ALA A 584 9.17 -32.08 -7.64
C ALA A 584 9.91 -33.10 -6.76
N ALA A 585 10.21 -34.26 -7.35
CA ALA A 585 10.57 -35.47 -6.64
C ALA A 585 11.78 -35.28 -5.69
N ILE A 586 11.54 -35.51 -4.40
CA ILE A 586 12.55 -36.00 -3.46
C ILE A 586 12.40 -37.52 -3.45
N VAL A 587 13.26 -38.23 -4.19
CA VAL A 587 13.44 -39.67 -3.99
C VAL A 587 14.43 -39.86 -2.85
N GLY A 588 13.90 -40.22 -1.68
CA GLY A 588 14.66 -40.70 -0.54
C GLY A 588 15.22 -42.10 -0.81
N ARG A 589 16.53 -42.24 -0.59
CA ARG A 589 17.29 -43.49 -0.63
C ARG A 589 16.97 -44.35 0.61
N GLN A 590 16.85 -45.66 0.41
CA GLN A 590 17.19 -46.68 1.41
C GLN A 590 18.17 -47.70 0.81
N ALA A 591 19.00 -48.30 1.66
CA ALA A 591 20.38 -48.69 1.38
C ALA A 591 20.62 -50.21 1.14
N THR A 592 21.56 -50.49 0.21
CA THR A 592 22.55 -51.63 0.11
C THR A 592 22.06 -53.09 0.01
N PRO A 593 22.80 -54.05 -0.62
CA PRO A 593 24.27 -54.19 -0.67
C PRO A 593 24.94 -54.55 -2.03
N LEU A 594 26.29 -54.50 -2.01
CA LEU A 594 27.29 -54.84 -3.05
C LEU A 594 27.16 -56.26 -3.65
N PRO A 595 27.67 -56.52 -4.89
CA PRO A 595 28.99 -57.18 -4.97
C PRO A 595 29.91 -56.78 -6.17
N ALA A 596 31.21 -56.81 -5.86
CA ALA A 596 32.40 -57.31 -6.56
C ALA A 596 32.67 -57.15 -8.08
N GLU A 597 33.90 -56.64 -8.32
CA GLU A 597 34.93 -57.03 -9.30
C GLU A 597 34.86 -56.61 -10.80
N ALA A 598 36.00 -56.06 -11.23
CA ALA A 598 36.42 -55.60 -12.57
C ALA A 598 36.72 -56.81 -13.52
N PRO A 599 37.23 -56.69 -14.79
CA PRO A 599 38.04 -55.60 -15.36
C PRO A 599 37.93 -55.28 -16.89
N ALA A 600 38.74 -54.29 -17.28
CA ALA A 600 39.49 -54.14 -18.55
C ALA A 600 38.97 -53.21 -19.69
N GLU A 601 39.75 -52.15 -19.90
CA GLU A 601 40.02 -51.35 -21.13
C GLU A 601 40.44 -52.23 -22.36
N PRO A 602 40.62 -51.73 -23.63
CA PRO A 602 41.03 -50.35 -24.02
C PRO A 602 40.51 -49.71 -25.34
N ALA A 603 40.77 -48.40 -25.44
CA ALA A 603 41.25 -47.57 -26.58
C ALA A 603 40.52 -47.52 -27.94
N ALA A 604 40.19 -46.28 -28.39
CA ALA A 604 40.83 -45.58 -29.53
C ALA A 604 40.01 -44.35 -30.01
N SER A 605 40.67 -43.21 -30.21
CA SER A 605 40.28 -42.12 -31.15
C SER A 605 41.03 -42.34 -32.49
N PRO A 606 41.03 -41.48 -33.56
CA PRO A 606 40.34 -40.19 -33.83
C PRO A 606 39.87 -40.02 -35.33
N VAL A 607 39.50 -38.77 -35.71
CA VAL A 607 39.74 -38.09 -37.03
C VAL A 607 38.58 -37.87 -38.06
N LEU A 608 38.36 -36.56 -38.32
CA LEU A 608 38.02 -35.74 -39.52
C LEU A 608 37.25 -36.25 -40.76
N GLY A 609 36.44 -35.32 -41.31
CA GLY A 609 36.27 -35.06 -42.76
C GLY A 609 34.84 -34.58 -43.11
N SER A 610 34.54 -33.28 -43.19
CA SER A 610 34.37 -32.46 -44.41
C SER A 610 33.57 -33.15 -45.55
N THR A 611 32.62 -32.53 -46.28
CA THR A 611 32.77 -31.33 -47.12
C THR A 611 31.43 -30.96 -47.83
N THR A 612 31.20 -29.66 -48.08
CA THR A 612 30.47 -28.99 -49.21
C THR A 612 28.96 -29.22 -49.45
N SER A 613 28.11 -28.19 -49.32
CA SER A 613 27.70 -27.16 -50.33
C SER A 613 26.49 -27.64 -51.16
N THR A 614 25.37 -26.91 -51.33
CA THR A 614 25.22 -25.70 -52.17
C THR A 614 23.77 -25.14 -52.12
N ALA A 615 23.65 -23.80 -52.16
CA ALA A 615 22.58 -22.91 -52.71
C ALA A 615 21.08 -22.99 -52.32
N LEU A 616 20.65 -21.88 -51.70
CA LEU A 616 19.52 -20.98 -52.03
C LEU A 616 18.44 -21.45 -53.03
N LEU A 617 17.16 -21.36 -52.63
CA LEU A 617 16.16 -20.47 -53.23
C LEU A 617 14.90 -20.38 -52.34
N GLN A 618 14.26 -19.21 -52.39
CA GLN A 618 13.06 -18.79 -51.67
C GLN A 618 11.84 -19.66 -52.00
N ASP A 619 10.98 -19.90 -51.01
CA ASP A 619 9.53 -19.84 -51.17
C ASP A 619 8.82 -19.76 -49.80
N HIS A 620 7.88 -18.82 -49.70
CA HIS A 620 6.96 -18.68 -48.57
C HIS A 620 6.02 -19.91 -48.46
N PRO A 621 5.57 -20.25 -47.24
CA PRO A 621 4.24 -20.81 -47.07
C PRO A 621 3.37 -20.03 -46.06
N PRO A 622 2.05 -20.25 -46.08
CA PRO A 622 1.06 -19.20 -45.82
C PRO A 622 0.60 -19.13 -44.36
N SER A 623 -0.03 -18.00 -44.06
CA SER A 623 -0.90 -17.76 -42.92
C SER A 623 -1.88 -18.91 -42.70
N VAL A 624 -1.75 -19.61 -41.57
CA VAL A 624 -2.76 -20.53 -41.07
C VAL A 624 -3.60 -19.77 -40.06
N SER A 625 -4.89 -19.70 -40.35
CA SER A 625 -5.95 -19.20 -39.49
C SER A 625 -6.00 -19.97 -38.17
N ASP A 626 -5.86 -19.25 -37.06
CA ASP A 626 -6.22 -19.72 -35.72
C ASP A 626 -7.75 -19.89 -35.63
N ASN A 627 -8.25 -21.05 -36.04
CA ASN A 627 -9.52 -21.58 -35.55
C ASN A 627 -9.20 -22.68 -34.53
N ALA A 628 -8.86 -22.27 -33.31
CA ALA A 628 -8.97 -23.15 -32.15
C ALA A 628 -10.47 -23.43 -31.91
N PRO A 629 -10.89 -24.67 -31.63
CA PRO A 629 -12.29 -24.97 -31.35
C PRO A 629 -12.72 -24.19 -30.10
N ALA A 630 -13.85 -23.50 -30.19
CA ALA A 630 -14.53 -22.94 -29.04
C ALA A 630 -14.73 -24.05 -27.99
N GLU A 631 -14.24 -23.82 -26.77
CA GLU A 631 -14.61 -24.66 -25.63
C GLU A 631 -16.14 -24.74 -25.55
N PRO A 632 -16.72 -25.93 -25.33
CA PRO A 632 -18.15 -26.06 -25.15
C PRO A 632 -18.58 -25.22 -23.94
N PRO A 633 -19.80 -24.64 -23.95
CA PRO A 633 -20.30 -23.87 -22.82
C PRO A 633 -20.21 -24.74 -21.56
N GLN A 634 -19.41 -24.31 -20.59
CA GLN A 634 -19.33 -24.97 -19.29
C GLN A 634 -20.75 -25.05 -18.72
N GLU A 635 -21.26 -26.27 -18.62
CA GLU A 635 -22.53 -26.55 -17.97
C GLU A 635 -22.50 -26.03 -16.53
N LYS A 636 -23.67 -25.59 -16.03
CA LYS A 636 -23.88 -25.17 -14.64
C LYS A 636 -23.10 -26.07 -13.68
N PRO A 637 -22.40 -25.55 -12.65
CA PRO A 637 -22.01 -26.40 -11.54
C PRO A 637 -23.30 -27.04 -11.01
N THR A 638 -23.37 -28.36 -11.12
CA THR A 638 -24.38 -29.18 -10.48
C THR A 638 -24.46 -28.76 -9.01
N SER A 639 -25.67 -28.75 -8.44
CA SER A 639 -25.87 -28.40 -7.03
C SER A 639 -24.81 -29.08 -6.15
N HIS A 640 -23.98 -28.30 -5.46
CA HIS A 640 -22.90 -28.80 -4.60
C HIS A 640 -23.40 -29.99 -3.77
N LYS A 641 -22.67 -31.12 -3.78
CA LYS A 641 -23.11 -32.35 -3.13
C LYS A 641 -23.23 -32.20 -1.61
N ARG A 642 -22.50 -31.25 -1.01
CA ARG A 642 -22.56 -30.90 0.41
C ARG A 642 -22.42 -29.38 0.63
N ILE A 643 -22.96 -28.93 1.76
CA ILE A 643 -22.88 -27.55 2.26
C ILE A 643 -21.58 -27.41 3.05
N HIS A 644 -20.82 -26.35 2.78
CA HIS A 644 -19.54 -26.10 3.44
C HIS A 644 -19.72 -25.55 4.87
N PRO A 645 -18.96 -26.00 5.89
CA PRO A 645 -19.10 -25.57 7.30
C PRO A 645 -18.91 -24.06 7.51
N LEU A 646 -18.00 -23.43 6.76
CA LEU A 646 -17.83 -21.98 6.72
C LEU A 646 -19.11 -21.15 6.49
N ASN A 647 -20.18 -21.73 5.91
CA ASN A 647 -21.47 -21.03 5.83
C ASN A 647 -22.06 -20.70 7.20
N ASP A 648 -21.82 -21.53 8.22
CA ASP A 648 -22.38 -21.34 9.57
C ASP A 648 -21.73 -20.13 10.26
N ILE A 649 -20.40 -20.01 10.13
CA ILE A 649 -19.65 -18.84 10.58
C ILE A 649 -20.16 -17.58 9.87
N ILE A 650 -20.26 -17.60 8.54
CA ILE A 650 -20.72 -16.45 7.75
C ILE A 650 -22.16 -16.05 8.13
N ASP A 651 -23.05 -17.02 8.30
CA ASP A 651 -24.45 -16.75 8.65
C ASP A 651 -24.61 -16.18 10.05
N GLU A 652 -23.88 -16.71 11.04
CA GLU A 652 -23.91 -16.15 12.40
C GLU A 652 -23.36 -14.73 12.44
N LEU A 653 -22.22 -14.47 11.79
CA LEU A 653 -21.65 -13.12 11.72
C LEU A 653 -22.59 -12.13 11.04
N LEU A 654 -23.20 -12.52 9.91
CA LEU A 654 -24.18 -11.69 9.22
C LEU A 654 -25.42 -11.39 10.09
N LYS A 655 -25.87 -12.32 10.94
CA LYS A 655 -26.96 -12.05 11.91
C LYS A 655 -26.52 -11.02 12.96
N TRP A 656 -25.29 -11.11 13.45
CA TRP A 656 -24.77 -10.15 14.44
C TRP A 656 -24.63 -8.74 13.83
N PHE A 657 -24.08 -8.63 12.62
CA PHE A 657 -23.99 -7.35 11.90
C PHE A 657 -25.38 -6.79 11.58
N GLN A 658 -26.31 -7.61 11.08
CA GLN A 658 -27.69 -7.16 10.84
C GLN A 658 -28.32 -6.58 12.11
N ALA A 659 -28.16 -7.26 13.25
CA ALA A 659 -28.68 -6.78 14.50
C ALA A 659 -28.04 -5.46 14.94
N TYR A 660 -26.71 -5.33 14.76
CA TYR A 660 -25.96 -4.13 15.09
C TYR A 660 -26.38 -2.92 14.24
N TYR A 661 -26.48 -3.08 12.92
CA TYR A 661 -26.91 -2.01 12.01
C TYR A 661 -28.37 -1.60 12.27
N ALA A 662 -29.27 -2.57 12.52
CA ALA A 662 -30.68 -2.27 12.81
C ALA A 662 -30.88 -1.47 14.10
N LEU A 663 -30.02 -1.65 15.12
CA LEU A 663 -30.10 -0.88 16.37
C LEU A 663 -29.65 0.56 16.19
N GLU A 664 -28.58 0.82 15.44
CA GLU A 664 -28.12 2.20 15.18
C GLU A 664 -29.20 2.99 14.40
N ASP A 665 -29.86 2.37 13.42
CA ASP A 665 -30.97 3.01 12.69
C ASP A 665 -32.13 3.40 13.63
N LEU A 666 -32.49 2.53 14.58
CA LEU A 666 -33.53 2.81 15.58
C LEU A 666 -33.14 3.94 16.55
N GLU A 667 -31.87 4.02 16.94
CA GLU A 667 -31.35 5.07 17.81
C GLU A 667 -31.35 6.43 17.10
N THR A 668 -30.89 6.49 15.85
CA THR A 668 -30.90 7.73 15.06
C THR A 668 -32.31 8.24 14.78
N ASP A 669 -33.29 7.35 14.56
CA ASP A 669 -34.70 7.72 14.40
C ASP A 669 -35.33 8.23 15.70
N THR A 670 -34.90 7.68 16.84
CA THR A 670 -35.35 8.15 18.16
C THR A 670 -34.81 9.55 18.48
N GLU A 671 -33.54 9.84 18.14
CA GLU A 671 -32.93 11.16 18.27
C GLU A 671 -33.55 12.20 17.32
N LYS A 672 -33.83 11.84 16.06
CA LYS A 672 -34.53 12.72 15.11
C LYS A 672 -35.96 13.02 15.56
N ASN A 673 -36.65 12.05 16.18
CA ASN A 673 -38.03 12.21 16.67
C ASN A 673 -38.11 13.01 17.98
N THR A 674 -37.11 12.90 18.86
CA THR A 674 -37.01 13.73 20.08
C THR A 674 -36.65 15.19 19.75
N ASN A 675 -35.74 15.42 18.79
CA ASN A 675 -35.43 16.78 18.30
C ASN A 675 -36.60 17.43 17.52
N LYS A 676 -37.45 16.65 16.85
CA LYS A 676 -38.73 17.14 16.26
C LYS A 676 -39.82 17.44 17.29
N LYS A 677 -39.82 16.76 18.44
CA LYS A 677 -40.72 17.09 19.56
C LYS A 677 -40.27 18.35 20.32
N ASN A 678 -38.97 18.57 20.46
CA ASN A 678 -38.42 19.77 21.10
C ASN A 678 -38.51 21.05 20.23
N THR A 679 -38.84 20.96 18.94
CA THR A 679 -39.06 22.12 18.06
C THR A 679 -40.52 22.57 17.93
N LYS A 680 -41.46 21.92 18.64
CA LYS A 680 -42.88 22.31 18.66
C LYS A 680 -43.41 22.85 20.00
N ASP A 681 -42.58 22.91 21.05
CA ASP A 681 -43.02 23.38 22.39
C ASP A 681 -42.25 24.59 22.95
N LEU A 682 -41.55 25.33 22.08
CA LEU A 682 -40.76 26.52 22.42
C LEU A 682 -41.38 27.84 21.92
N SER A 683 -42.72 27.94 21.87
CA SER A 683 -43.41 29.21 21.50
C SER A 683 -44.42 29.75 22.52
N LYS A 684 -44.57 29.13 23.70
CA LYS A 684 -45.58 29.59 24.69
C LYS A 684 -45.13 29.70 26.16
N SER A 685 -43.84 29.53 26.49
CA SER A 685 -43.37 29.58 27.89
C SER A 685 -42.41 30.73 28.22
N THR A 686 -42.42 31.83 27.46
CA THR A 686 -41.67 33.07 27.81
C THR A 686 -42.49 34.09 28.62
N ARG A 687 -43.62 33.69 29.20
CA ARG A 687 -44.45 34.58 30.06
C ARG A 687 -44.39 34.30 31.57
N PHE A 688 -43.74 33.22 32.01
CA PHE A 688 -43.65 32.87 33.45
C PHE A 688 -42.23 32.71 34.00
N GLN A 689 -41.23 33.23 33.30
CA GLN A 689 -39.91 33.49 33.88
C GLN A 689 -39.90 34.85 34.61
N ARG A 690 -40.72 35.00 35.66
CA ARG A 690 -40.63 36.17 36.56
C ARG A 690 -41.34 35.97 37.91
N LEU A 691 -41.18 34.80 38.53
CA LEU A 691 -41.40 34.68 39.98
C LEU A 691 -40.63 33.46 40.53
N ARG A 692 -39.75 33.76 41.50
CA ARG A 692 -38.97 32.85 42.38
C ARG A 692 -37.63 32.33 41.85
N SER A 693 -36.64 33.22 41.89
CA SER A 693 -35.38 32.90 42.56
C SER A 693 -35.63 32.83 44.09
N LYS A 694 -35.33 31.70 44.73
CA LYS A 694 -34.74 31.59 46.09
C LYS A 694 -34.80 30.14 46.58
N THR A 695 -33.72 29.74 47.27
CA THR A 695 -33.58 28.62 48.23
C THR A 695 -33.34 27.24 47.57
N VAL A 696 -32.11 26.73 47.46
CA VAL A 696 -31.15 26.21 48.47
C VAL A 696 -31.36 24.71 48.77
N SER A 697 -30.32 23.95 48.40
CA SER A 697 -29.70 22.77 49.03
C SER A 697 -30.46 21.46 49.30
N ASN A 698 -29.69 20.37 49.13
CA ASN A 698 -29.73 19.08 49.84
C ASN A 698 -30.92 18.17 49.52
N SER A 699 -30.86 16.85 49.55
CA SER A 699 -29.80 15.84 49.67
C SER A 699 -30.52 14.47 49.56
N THR A 700 -29.79 13.42 49.21
CA THR A 700 -29.92 12.02 49.68
C THR A 700 -31.23 11.20 49.58
N HIS A 701 -31.03 10.01 48.98
CA HIS A 701 -31.47 8.67 49.39
C HIS A 701 -32.96 8.26 49.39
N ALA A 702 -33.21 7.22 48.58
CA ALA A 702 -33.84 5.92 48.91
C ALA A 702 -35.17 5.88 49.68
N SER A 703 -36.18 5.20 49.10
CA SER A 703 -36.61 3.84 49.52
C SER A 703 -38.07 3.52 49.11
N THR A 704 -38.24 2.32 48.54
CA THR A 704 -39.29 1.29 48.74
C THR A 704 -40.78 1.62 48.97
N ALA A 705 -41.58 0.94 48.13
CA ALA A 705 -42.72 0.05 48.44
C ALA A 705 -44.15 0.60 48.72
N ALA A 706 -45.11 0.07 47.94
CA ALA A 706 -46.50 -0.39 48.21
C ALA A 706 -47.46 0.53 49.00
N ASP A 707 -48.77 0.63 48.75
CA ASP A 707 -49.75 -0.36 48.26
C ASP A 707 -51.11 0.33 47.95
N GLN A 708 -51.98 -0.38 47.22
CA GLN A 708 -53.46 -0.36 47.23
C GLN A 708 -54.33 0.70 46.47
N ALA A 709 -54.84 0.23 45.33
CA ALA A 709 -56.25 -0.02 44.96
C ALA A 709 -57.32 1.10 44.96
N GLY A 710 -57.89 1.33 43.76
CA GLY A 710 -59.19 1.98 43.51
C GLY A 710 -59.66 1.73 42.07
N SER A 711 -60.87 1.21 41.91
CA SER A 711 -61.38 0.46 40.75
C SER A 711 -62.02 1.28 39.60
N GLN A 712 -61.80 0.80 38.35
CA GLN A 712 -62.72 0.70 37.18
C GLN A 712 -63.21 1.99 36.43
N PRO A 713 -63.78 1.89 35.19
CA PRO A 713 -63.10 1.51 33.94
C PRO A 713 -63.46 2.46 32.77
N SER A 714 -62.50 2.80 31.91
CA SER A 714 -62.83 3.38 30.59
C SER A 714 -62.02 2.67 29.52
N ALA A 715 -62.72 1.80 28.80
CA ALA A 715 -62.20 1.10 27.64
C ALA A 715 -61.83 2.12 26.56
N THR A 716 -60.55 2.20 26.25
CA THR A 716 -60.12 2.56 24.90
C THR A 716 -58.94 1.67 24.56
N THR A 717 -59.25 0.70 23.70
CA THR A 717 -58.39 -0.33 23.15
C THR A 717 -57.11 0.27 22.55
N THR A 718 -55.99 0.14 23.26
CA THR A 718 -54.66 0.15 22.64
C THR A 718 -53.69 -0.74 23.40
N ARG A 719 -53.56 -1.99 22.96
CA ARG A 719 -52.25 -2.65 22.79
C ARG A 719 -52.42 -3.86 21.87
N PRO A 720 -51.40 -4.18 21.04
CA PRO A 720 -50.20 -4.79 21.60
C PRO A 720 -48.89 -4.18 21.08
N THR A 721 -48.02 -3.71 21.98
CA THR A 721 -46.60 -3.42 21.72
C THR A 721 -45.68 -4.34 22.54
N THR A 722 -46.11 -5.60 22.73
CA THR A 722 -45.27 -6.64 23.36
C THR A 722 -44.34 -7.32 22.35
N LYS A 723 -44.67 -7.37 21.05
CA LYS A 723 -43.81 -7.97 20.01
C LYS A 723 -42.58 -7.09 19.64
N THR A 724 -42.67 -5.77 19.80
CA THR A 724 -41.58 -4.84 19.45
C THR A 724 -40.48 -4.78 20.50
N ALA A 725 -40.81 -4.89 21.79
CA ALA A 725 -39.81 -4.86 22.86
C ALA A 725 -38.96 -6.13 22.90
N THR A 726 -39.58 -7.30 22.71
CA THR A 726 -38.88 -8.60 22.62
C THR A 726 -37.94 -8.63 21.42
N SER A 727 -38.39 -8.16 20.25
CA SER A 727 -37.56 -8.09 19.05
C SER A 727 -36.35 -7.14 19.19
N ILE A 728 -36.51 -5.99 19.85
CA ILE A 728 -35.36 -5.10 20.11
C ILE A 728 -34.37 -5.72 21.10
N GLN A 729 -34.85 -6.46 22.11
CA GLN A 729 -33.97 -7.15 23.06
C GLN A 729 -33.18 -8.29 22.41
N GLU A 730 -33.79 -9.02 21.48
CA GLU A 730 -33.12 -10.02 20.64
C GLU A 730 -32.02 -9.37 19.79
N LEU A 731 -32.32 -8.25 19.11
CA LEU A 731 -31.32 -7.49 18.36
C LEU A 731 -30.16 -7.04 19.26
N ARG A 732 -30.43 -6.52 20.47
CA ARG A 732 -29.38 -6.13 21.43
C ARG A 732 -28.51 -7.31 21.84
N THR A 733 -29.11 -8.47 22.03
CA THR A 733 -28.37 -9.68 22.41
C THR A 733 -27.43 -10.09 21.29
N LEU A 734 -27.91 -10.16 20.05
CA LEU A 734 -27.08 -10.49 18.89
C LEU A 734 -26.00 -9.45 18.62
N ALA A 735 -26.32 -8.16 18.67
CA ALA A 735 -25.36 -7.08 18.47
C ALA A 735 -24.30 -7.03 19.58
N SER A 736 -24.64 -7.45 20.80
CA SER A 736 -23.68 -7.50 21.92
C SER A 736 -22.52 -8.46 21.67
N ASN A 737 -22.70 -9.45 20.78
CA ASN A 737 -21.62 -10.36 20.38
C ASN A 737 -20.45 -9.65 19.68
N LEU A 738 -20.69 -8.46 19.11
CA LEU A 738 -19.66 -7.64 18.46
C LEU A 738 -18.96 -6.66 19.42
N MET A 739 -19.35 -6.64 20.71
CA MET A 739 -18.77 -5.75 21.72
C MET A 739 -17.54 -6.36 22.42
N SER A 740 -17.18 -7.60 22.09
CA SER A 740 -16.00 -8.31 22.57
C SER A 740 -15.53 -9.31 21.52
N HIS A 741 -14.28 -9.77 21.61
CA HIS A 741 -13.73 -10.77 20.68
C HIS A 741 -14.25 -12.19 20.96
N ASP A 742 -14.55 -12.51 22.23
CA ASP A 742 -14.84 -13.88 22.69
C ASP A 742 -15.92 -14.60 21.86
N PRO A 743 -17.08 -13.99 21.52
CA PRO A 743 -18.10 -14.68 20.73
C PRO A 743 -17.60 -15.10 19.35
N PHE A 744 -16.82 -14.25 18.67
CA PHE A 744 -16.27 -14.57 17.36
C PHE A 744 -15.14 -15.61 17.47
N ILE A 745 -14.25 -15.47 18.47
CA ILE A 745 -13.21 -16.48 18.73
C ILE A 745 -13.84 -17.85 18.99
N ASN A 746 -14.84 -17.92 19.88
CA ASN A 746 -15.53 -19.17 20.20
C ASN A 746 -16.26 -19.74 18.98
N LEU A 747 -16.94 -18.90 18.19
CA LEU A 747 -17.58 -19.34 16.95
C LEU A 747 -16.57 -20.01 15.98
N VAL A 748 -15.37 -19.44 15.85
CA VAL A 748 -14.30 -20.00 15.01
C VAL A 748 -13.77 -21.31 15.60
N LEU A 749 -13.43 -21.34 16.90
CA LEU A 749 -12.88 -22.52 17.57
C LEU A 749 -13.89 -23.69 17.59
N ASP A 750 -15.13 -23.43 17.99
CA ASP A 750 -16.21 -24.42 18.00
C ASP A 750 -16.43 -24.99 16.59
N SER A 751 -16.36 -24.15 15.56
CA SER A 751 -16.49 -24.61 14.18
C SER A 751 -15.33 -25.52 13.76
N LEU A 752 -14.10 -25.23 14.17
CA LEU A 752 -12.92 -26.05 13.86
C LEU A 752 -12.93 -27.39 14.62
N GLU A 753 -13.44 -27.40 15.85
CA GLU A 753 -13.46 -28.61 16.70
C GLU A 753 -14.66 -29.53 16.43
N GLN A 754 -15.82 -28.97 16.13
CA GLN A 754 -17.10 -29.71 16.14
C GLN A 754 -17.62 -30.07 14.74
N LEU A 755 -17.13 -29.41 13.69
CA LEU A 755 -17.58 -29.64 12.32
C LEU A 755 -16.55 -30.44 11.52
N GLU A 756 -17.04 -31.27 10.59
CA GLU A 756 -16.18 -31.94 9.61
C GLU A 756 -15.80 -30.95 8.49
N TRP A 757 -14.52 -30.60 8.42
CA TRP A 757 -13.98 -29.75 7.36
C TRP A 757 -13.55 -30.56 6.14
N PRO A 758 -13.80 -30.07 4.91
CA PRO A 758 -13.35 -30.75 3.70
C PRO A 758 -11.82 -30.73 3.60
N GLU A 759 -11.23 -31.89 3.27
CA GLU A 759 -9.80 -31.95 2.95
C GLU A 759 -9.56 -31.42 1.52
N ASN A 760 -8.62 -30.50 1.37
CA ASN A 760 -8.12 -30.02 0.07
C ASN A 760 -9.17 -29.30 -0.82
N ASP A 761 -10.07 -28.51 -0.24
CA ASP A 761 -11.13 -27.78 -0.94
C ASP A 761 -10.71 -26.39 -1.47
N LYS A 762 -9.46 -25.98 -1.23
CA LYS A 762 -8.89 -24.78 -1.84
C LYS A 762 -8.74 -24.97 -3.36
N GLY A 763 -9.59 -24.30 -4.11
CA GLY A 763 -9.50 -24.18 -5.56
C GLY A 763 -8.45 -23.17 -6.03
N LYS A 764 -8.41 -22.94 -7.35
CA LYS A 764 -7.58 -21.89 -7.96
C LYS A 764 -8.12 -20.51 -7.55
N ASP A 765 -7.25 -19.50 -7.51
CA ASP A 765 -7.71 -18.11 -7.33
C ASP A 765 -8.55 -17.69 -8.54
N LYS A 766 -9.84 -17.45 -8.31
CA LYS A 766 -10.82 -17.03 -9.31
C LYS A 766 -10.79 -15.52 -9.58
N LYS A 767 -9.93 -14.76 -8.90
CA LYS A 767 -9.75 -13.33 -9.15
C LYS A 767 -9.03 -13.09 -10.48
N PRO A 768 -9.60 -12.28 -11.41
CA PRO A 768 -8.95 -11.98 -12.67
C PRO A 768 -7.61 -11.23 -12.47
N LYS A 769 -6.55 -11.71 -13.14
CA LYS A 769 -5.18 -11.12 -13.02
C LYS A 769 -5.09 -9.66 -13.49
N GLY A 770 -6.01 -9.20 -14.35
CA GLY A 770 -6.08 -7.82 -14.86
C GLY A 770 -7.18 -6.94 -14.26
N GLY A 771 -7.92 -7.43 -13.25
CA GLY A 771 -9.16 -6.81 -12.79
C GLY A 771 -10.31 -7.01 -13.78
N VAL A 772 -11.46 -6.41 -13.49
CA VAL A 772 -12.65 -6.48 -14.37
C VAL A 772 -12.51 -5.43 -15.47
N VAL A 773 -12.50 -5.85 -16.74
CA VAL A 773 -12.61 -4.95 -17.88
C VAL A 773 -14.09 -4.68 -18.13
N VAL A 774 -14.56 -3.48 -17.77
CA VAL A 774 -15.93 -3.06 -18.10
C VAL A 774 -16.03 -2.84 -19.62
N PRO A 775 -16.99 -3.45 -20.33
CA PRO A 775 -17.16 -3.25 -21.77
C PRO A 775 -17.38 -1.77 -22.14
N LYS A 776 -16.69 -1.29 -23.18
CA LYS A 776 -16.63 0.13 -23.60
C LYS A 776 -17.98 0.73 -24.07
N ASP A 777 -19.03 -0.06 -24.25
CA ASP A 777 -20.29 0.41 -24.84
C ASP A 777 -21.32 0.99 -23.85
N GLN A 778 -20.96 1.18 -22.57
CA GLN A 778 -21.79 1.94 -21.62
C GLN A 778 -21.04 3.07 -20.90
N VAL A 779 -19.92 3.53 -21.45
CA VAL A 779 -19.14 4.60 -20.83
C VAL A 779 -18.74 5.66 -21.87
N SER A 780 -19.69 6.53 -22.18
CA SER A 780 -19.36 7.90 -22.56
C SER A 780 -18.95 8.63 -21.27
N ALA A 781 -17.64 8.85 -21.14
CA ALA A 781 -16.91 9.38 -19.99
C ALA A 781 -16.93 8.47 -18.74
N ILE A 782 -15.74 8.22 -18.15
CA ILE A 782 -15.44 7.40 -16.94
C ILE A 782 -14.70 6.08 -17.25
N SER A 783 -13.56 6.07 -17.97
CA SER A 783 -12.65 4.90 -17.91
C SER A 783 -11.25 5.18 -18.45
N GLU A 784 -10.47 6.03 -17.79
CA GLU A 784 -8.99 5.95 -17.83
C GLU A 784 -8.41 6.45 -16.50
N SER A 785 -8.47 5.63 -15.44
CA SER A 785 -7.63 5.85 -14.22
C SER A 785 -7.49 4.65 -13.27
N LEU A 786 -8.16 3.53 -13.51
CA LEU A 786 -8.43 2.54 -12.45
C LEU A 786 -7.41 1.41 -12.26
N THR A 787 -6.25 1.40 -12.91
CA THR A 787 -5.31 0.25 -12.79
C THR A 787 -3.96 0.54 -12.12
N SER A 788 -3.71 1.73 -11.56
CA SER A 788 -2.46 2.01 -10.82
C SER A 788 -2.61 2.58 -9.41
N SER A 789 -3.81 2.53 -8.82
CA SER A 789 -4.14 3.33 -7.62
C SER A 789 -4.56 2.46 -6.43
N LYS A 790 -3.67 1.67 -5.85
CA LYS A 790 -3.93 0.94 -4.59
C LYS A 790 -3.59 1.71 -3.30
N LYS A 791 -3.32 3.01 -3.39
CA LYS A 791 -3.17 3.89 -2.19
C LYS A 791 -3.40 5.38 -2.48
N ARG A 792 -3.85 5.72 -3.70
CA ARG A 792 -3.93 7.11 -4.21
C ARG A 792 -5.24 7.83 -3.87
N GLU A 793 -6.27 7.14 -3.36
CA GLU A 793 -7.57 7.78 -3.08
C GLU A 793 -7.55 8.77 -1.92
N ILE A 794 -6.64 8.63 -0.95
CA ILE A 794 -6.57 9.51 0.22
C ILE A 794 -6.17 10.94 -0.18
N ASP A 795 -5.27 11.11 -1.15
CA ASP A 795 -4.80 12.45 -1.55
C ASP A 795 -5.73 13.16 -2.56
N ASP A 796 -6.48 12.42 -3.39
CA ASP A 796 -7.33 13.00 -4.44
C ASP A 796 -8.73 13.41 -3.94
N VAL A 797 -9.22 12.79 -2.86
CA VAL A 797 -10.51 13.13 -2.24
C VAL A 797 -10.44 14.47 -1.47
N ASP A 798 -9.32 14.76 -0.81
CA ASP A 798 -9.08 16.02 -0.07
C ASP A 798 -9.14 17.24 -0.99
N ALA A 799 -8.49 17.16 -2.15
CA ALA A 799 -8.46 18.25 -3.11
C ALA A 799 -9.83 18.53 -3.76
N ARG A 800 -10.68 17.50 -3.92
CA ARG A 800 -12.02 17.66 -4.49
C ARG A 800 -13.00 18.26 -3.48
N LYS A 801 -12.85 17.94 -2.18
CA LYS A 801 -13.63 18.53 -1.09
C LYS A 801 -13.30 19.99 -0.84
N GLU A 802 -12.04 20.36 -1.03
CA GLU A 802 -11.61 21.75 -0.86
C GLU A 802 -12.20 22.68 -1.94
N ARG A 803 -12.40 22.18 -3.18
CA ARG A 803 -13.12 22.92 -4.23
C ARG A 803 -14.59 23.19 -3.86
N VAL A 804 -15.23 22.30 -3.10
CA VAL A 804 -16.62 22.46 -2.65
C VAL A 804 -16.71 23.41 -1.44
N ARG A 805 -15.76 23.33 -0.49
CA ARG A 805 -15.64 24.28 0.63
C ARG A 805 -15.35 25.70 0.14
N LYS A 806 -14.46 25.87 -0.85
CA LYS A 806 -14.19 27.17 -1.49
C LYS A 806 -15.45 27.76 -2.10
N ARG A 807 -16.21 27.01 -2.90
CA ARG A 807 -17.48 27.49 -3.50
C ARG A 807 -18.52 27.92 -2.45
N ARG A 808 -18.61 27.24 -1.31
CA ARG A 808 -19.50 27.65 -0.20
C ARG A 808 -19.03 28.94 0.48
N LYS A 809 -17.73 29.11 0.72
CA LYS A 809 -17.17 30.35 1.29
C LYS A 809 -17.30 31.54 0.34
N THR A 810 -17.16 31.36 -0.98
CA THR A 810 -17.35 32.45 -1.95
C THR A 810 -18.81 32.90 -2.02
N ASN A 811 -19.77 31.97 -1.97
CA ASN A 811 -21.20 32.31 -1.99
C ASN A 811 -21.67 33.03 -0.71
N LEU A 812 -21.11 32.69 0.46
CA LEU A 812 -21.37 33.40 1.71
C LEU A 812 -20.76 34.81 1.73
N ARG A 813 -19.63 35.02 1.03
CA ARG A 813 -18.97 36.34 0.93
C ARG A 813 -19.69 37.28 -0.05
N VAL A 814 -20.34 36.74 -1.08
CA VAL A 814 -21.19 37.51 -2.02
C VAL A 814 -22.53 37.88 -1.38
N GLN A 815 -23.09 37.06 -0.50
CA GLN A 815 -24.32 37.41 0.24
C GLN A 815 -24.09 38.42 1.37
N GLY A 816 -22.88 38.48 1.95
CA GLY A 816 -22.53 39.48 2.97
C GLY A 816 -22.19 40.89 2.44
N GLN A 817 -22.14 41.08 1.11
CA GLN A 817 -21.93 42.40 0.48
C GLN A 817 -23.22 42.99 -0.13
N ALA A 818 -24.35 42.30 0.03
CA ALA A 818 -25.67 42.76 -0.42
C ALA A 818 -26.66 42.91 0.76
N SER A 819 -26.18 43.36 1.92
CA SER A 819 -26.98 43.75 3.09
C SER A 819 -26.52 45.10 3.62
#